data_AF-A0A9X2FI43-F1
#
_entry.id   AF-A0A9X2FI43-F1
#
_cell.length_a   1.000
_cell.length_b   1.000
_cell.length_c   1.000
_cell.angle_alpha   90.00
_cell.angle_beta   90.00
_cell.angle_gamma   90.00
#
_symmetry.space_group_name_H-M   'P 1'
#
loop_
_entity.id
_entity.type
_entity.pdbx_description
1 polymer ?
#
loop_
_entity_poly.entity_id
_entity_poly.type
_entity_poly.pdbx_seq_one_letter_code
_entity_poly.pdbx_strand_id
1 'polypeptide(L)'
;MLFNSRLACALLSLAALPVAVPGWCRAPRPNIIHIFADDLGKAGVGVHGQLDRAAKGLPHIKTPALDDLASHGLTFTRAYSATVCSPSRGMLYLGFNQAHNANDRNTVNPRAQDITLAQVLKQADYHTGIFGKWGFGGGSGIGTSRNKADDLRPDPGIKDPAAVPSAHGYDHFMGYLNHGRAHKYFLSSLWTTNSTGRPVAAGVSELMLGNIGPNNSNLHATYTHDVIAKHSEKFIEEHYQDDNPFFMQVNYTVPHQDLEAVKYLAGWFDAYADVDTSDWTEKEKCYAAMVTRMDASVQSLIDKLEDPNGDGDNSDSILDHTLIVFTSDNGATNADFSIEGLDHFGLLDQWRGGKRDLWEGGINVPQFVRWDGVITPGTSTDHLTDLTDFMATVADLAGVDAPVGIDGHSLVPVMTGEGTQRKRDYLLFEAHERHGGPDEDQRAPRWAIIRGNEKLIKFANGDLELYDLQSDSAERRPLDLGKSNHGKLADELQSLAIKEGVERGPWYSHNYAVWAGKPGAAFDDKANWKGPESHGPSQLWSAVVNNKSDTPSTVQVNNNTTFIGLEVRGDQARSTVVVPNDTKLTGTNEIRLRSGGQIRLSGGQMLSNRWIDVGDGARLTGSGKIVGDLYNRGQVAPELSAQPEGTKHAKRGPTGVFQSVAVGVAPHQPVLRVVGDFYHQAQATLEVDLGEPDHTAIGLSTDVALQVEGVITLEGTLVVRPQSLDTQRSIPKADSRYTILTSTQSIRGEFASVSLPPLPPGLRWEVEYSKYSVVLTMTTASSER
;
A
#
# COMPACT_ATOMS: atom_id res chain seq x y z
N MET A 1 39.83 -70.55 -16.84
CA MET A 1 41.05 -69.72 -16.71
C MET A 1 40.67 -68.28 -16.99
N LEU A 2 40.79 -67.45 -15.95
CA LEU A 2 40.92 -65.98 -15.93
C LEU A 2 40.47 -65.19 -17.18
N PHE A 3 39.34 -64.49 -17.09
CA PHE A 3 39.02 -63.37 -17.98
C PHE A 3 39.31 -62.05 -17.25
N ASN A 4 40.35 -61.36 -17.75
CA ASN A 4 40.82 -60.08 -17.28
C ASN A 4 39.97 -58.93 -17.83
N SER A 5 39.75 -57.99 -16.92
CA SER A 5 39.09 -56.70 -17.03
C SER A 5 39.81 -55.71 -17.97
N ARG A 6 39.04 -55.07 -18.85
CA ARG A 6 39.33 -53.73 -19.41
C ARG A 6 38.02 -52.95 -19.57
N LEU A 7 37.82 -51.96 -18.70
CA LEU A 7 36.81 -50.92 -18.85
C LEU A 7 37.12 -50.10 -20.10
N ALA A 8 36.14 -49.95 -20.99
CA ALA A 8 36.10 -48.93 -22.02
C ALA A 8 35.16 -47.82 -21.54
N CYS A 9 35.71 -46.65 -21.20
CA CYS A 9 34.94 -45.44 -20.97
C CYS A 9 34.43 -44.91 -22.31
N ALA A 10 33.11 -44.90 -22.49
CA ALA A 10 32.46 -44.20 -23.59
C ALA A 10 32.48 -42.69 -23.34
N LEU A 11 32.99 -41.93 -24.32
CA LEU A 11 32.89 -40.48 -24.40
C LEU A 11 31.42 -40.10 -24.67
N LEU A 12 30.73 -39.60 -23.64
CA LEU A 12 29.46 -38.88 -23.77
C LEU A 12 29.79 -37.40 -23.97
N SER A 13 29.62 -36.93 -25.21
CA SER A 13 29.57 -35.51 -25.55
C SER A 13 28.34 -34.88 -24.91
N LEU A 14 28.52 -34.20 -23.76
CA LEU A 14 27.53 -33.29 -23.21
C LEU A 14 27.36 -32.11 -24.17
N ALA A 15 26.25 -32.09 -24.90
CA ALA A 15 25.75 -30.85 -25.48
C ALA A 15 25.34 -29.94 -24.32
N ALA A 16 26.02 -28.80 -24.18
CA ALA A 16 25.63 -27.76 -23.24
C ALA A 16 24.22 -27.27 -23.63
N LEU A 17 23.21 -27.69 -22.88
CA LEU A 17 21.91 -27.04 -22.90
C LEU A 17 22.13 -25.57 -22.51
N PRO A 18 21.58 -24.60 -23.26
CA PRO A 18 21.63 -23.21 -22.82
C PRO A 18 20.93 -23.16 -21.47
N VAL A 19 21.66 -22.74 -20.44
CA VAL A 19 21.07 -22.32 -19.17
C VAL A 19 20.15 -21.17 -19.56
N ALA A 20 18.84 -21.43 -19.53
CA ALA A 20 17.85 -20.37 -19.55
C ALA A 20 18.20 -19.47 -18.36
N VAL A 21 18.77 -18.30 -18.65
CA VAL A 21 18.78 -17.19 -17.71
C VAL A 21 17.32 -17.03 -17.29
N PRO A 22 16.97 -17.02 -15.99
CA PRO A 22 15.60 -16.75 -15.59
C PRO A 22 15.20 -15.44 -16.23
N GLY A 23 14.33 -15.53 -17.24
CA GLY A 23 13.53 -14.41 -17.68
C GLY A 23 12.79 -13.90 -16.45
N TRP A 24 12.62 -12.59 -16.40
CA TRP A 24 12.07 -11.84 -15.28
C TRP A 24 11.00 -12.61 -14.52
N CYS A 25 11.01 -12.57 -13.19
CA CYS A 25 9.82 -12.91 -12.42
C CYS A 25 8.78 -11.83 -12.79
N ARG A 26 8.00 -12.12 -13.84
CA ARG A 26 6.85 -11.31 -14.23
C ARG A 26 5.91 -11.35 -13.03
N ALA A 27 5.38 -10.19 -12.62
CA ALA A 27 4.43 -10.12 -11.53
C ALA A 27 3.36 -11.22 -11.73
N PRO A 28 2.96 -11.93 -10.67
CA PRO A 28 2.19 -13.16 -10.79
C PRO A 28 0.83 -12.99 -11.48
N ARG A 29 0.33 -11.75 -11.61
CA ARG A 29 -0.90 -11.35 -12.32
C ARG A 29 -2.07 -12.34 -12.15
N PRO A 30 -2.44 -12.73 -10.92
CA PRO A 30 -3.58 -13.61 -10.69
C PRO A 30 -4.89 -12.88 -11.03
N ASN A 31 -5.97 -13.64 -11.15
CA ASN A 31 -7.30 -13.09 -10.93
C ASN A 31 -7.40 -12.61 -9.47
N ILE A 32 -8.14 -11.52 -9.23
CA ILE A 32 -8.23 -10.93 -7.89
C ILE A 32 -9.70 -10.75 -7.53
N ILE A 33 -10.15 -11.38 -6.46
CA ILE A 33 -11.49 -11.22 -5.89
C ILE A 33 -11.37 -10.59 -4.50
N HIS A 34 -11.99 -9.44 -4.32
CA HIS A 34 -12.10 -8.77 -3.03
C HIS A 34 -13.55 -8.74 -2.55
N ILE A 35 -13.87 -9.59 -1.58
CA ILE A 35 -15.17 -9.71 -0.94
C ILE A 35 -15.22 -8.78 0.27
N PHE A 36 -16.20 -7.89 0.29
CA PHE A 36 -16.30 -6.82 1.28
C PHE A 36 -17.71 -6.78 1.89
N ALA A 37 -17.80 -7.17 3.17
CA ALA A 37 -19.03 -7.11 3.95
C ALA A 37 -19.31 -5.69 4.48
N ASP A 38 -20.56 -5.41 4.83
CA ASP A 38 -21.03 -4.12 5.33
C ASP A 38 -21.53 -4.28 6.77
N ASP A 39 -20.89 -3.62 7.73
CA ASP A 39 -21.19 -3.70 9.18
C ASP A 39 -20.93 -5.08 9.84
N LEU A 40 -20.06 -5.91 9.26
CA LEU A 40 -19.68 -7.19 9.86
C LEU A 40 -18.50 -7.02 10.83
N GLY A 41 -18.77 -7.06 12.13
CA GLY A 41 -17.72 -7.05 13.14
C GLY A 41 -16.91 -8.35 13.17
N LYS A 42 -15.68 -8.24 13.65
CA LYS A 42 -14.70 -9.34 13.68
C LYS A 42 -15.19 -10.61 14.38
N ALA A 43 -15.88 -10.48 15.51
CA ALA A 43 -16.44 -11.63 16.21
C ALA A 43 -17.62 -12.29 15.47
N GLY A 44 -18.13 -11.72 14.38
CA GLY A 44 -19.26 -12.25 13.62
C GLY A 44 -18.95 -13.46 12.75
N VAL A 45 -17.69 -13.89 12.68
CA VAL A 45 -17.21 -15.04 11.90
C VAL A 45 -16.55 -16.09 12.78
N GLY A 46 -16.53 -17.33 12.32
CA GLY A 46 -16.06 -18.51 13.07
C GLY A 46 -14.68 -18.37 13.67
N VAL A 47 -13.63 -18.22 12.85
CA VAL A 47 -12.22 -18.15 13.31
C VAL A 47 -11.89 -17.01 14.29
N HIS A 48 -12.78 -16.03 14.44
CA HIS A 48 -12.59 -14.90 15.36
C HIS A 48 -13.55 -14.92 16.56
N GLY A 49 -14.32 -15.98 16.73
CA GLY A 49 -15.10 -16.18 17.95
C GLY A 49 -16.22 -17.19 17.82
N GLN A 50 -16.87 -17.31 16.66
CA GLN A 50 -18.07 -18.16 16.55
C GLN A 50 -17.73 -19.67 16.64
N LEU A 51 -16.55 -20.11 16.19
CA LEU A 51 -16.10 -21.51 16.36
C LEU A 51 -15.86 -21.84 17.84
N ASP A 52 -15.24 -20.93 18.59
CA ASP A 52 -15.03 -21.08 20.03
C ASP A 52 -16.35 -21.16 20.80
N ARG A 53 -17.36 -20.40 20.35
CA ARG A 53 -18.72 -20.44 20.92
C ARG A 53 -19.39 -21.77 20.61
N ALA A 54 -19.32 -22.22 19.35
CA ALA A 54 -19.87 -23.51 18.93
C ALA A 54 -19.26 -24.66 19.74
N ALA A 55 -17.94 -24.67 19.94
CA ALA A 55 -17.23 -25.67 20.74
C ALA A 55 -17.67 -25.70 22.22
N LYS A 56 -18.15 -24.57 22.75
CA LYS A 56 -18.69 -24.44 24.11
C LYS A 56 -20.19 -24.73 24.21
N GLY A 57 -20.85 -25.09 23.11
CA GLY A 57 -22.30 -25.27 23.05
C GLY A 57 -23.08 -23.96 23.26
N LEU A 58 -22.46 -22.81 23.00
CA LEU A 58 -23.11 -21.50 23.07
C LEU A 58 -23.77 -21.16 21.73
N PRO A 59 -24.78 -20.26 21.73
CA PRO A 59 -25.32 -19.70 20.50
C PRO A 59 -24.20 -19.12 19.62
N HIS A 60 -24.23 -19.47 18.33
CA HIS A 60 -23.21 -19.10 17.37
C HIS A 60 -23.77 -18.92 15.95
N ILE A 61 -23.06 -18.15 15.14
CA ILE A 61 -23.36 -17.92 13.73
C ILE A 61 -22.59 -18.95 12.90
N LYS A 62 -23.24 -19.56 11.90
CA LYS A 62 -22.62 -20.56 11.01
C LYS A 62 -21.97 -19.84 9.82
N THR A 63 -20.64 -19.94 9.70
CA THR A 63 -19.85 -19.39 8.59
C THR A 63 -18.83 -20.38 8.01
N PRO A 64 -19.26 -21.60 7.60
CA PRO A 64 -18.34 -22.63 7.14
C PRO A 64 -17.46 -22.23 5.95
N ALA A 65 -17.95 -21.43 5.00
CA ALA A 65 -17.17 -21.02 3.83
C ALA A 65 -16.05 -20.06 4.20
N LEU A 66 -16.31 -19.11 5.10
CA LEU A 66 -15.29 -18.19 5.62
C LEU A 66 -14.28 -18.92 6.50
N ASP A 67 -14.73 -19.90 7.28
CA ASP A 67 -13.84 -20.74 8.09
C ASP A 67 -12.93 -21.60 7.19
N ASP A 68 -13.47 -22.14 6.10
CA ASP A 68 -12.71 -22.87 5.09
C ASP A 68 -11.68 -21.96 4.41
N LEU A 69 -12.09 -20.77 3.96
CA LEU A 69 -11.21 -19.78 3.33
C LEU A 69 -10.04 -19.40 4.26
N ALA A 70 -10.31 -19.21 5.55
CA ALA A 70 -9.27 -18.97 6.55
C ALA A 70 -8.35 -20.18 6.75
N SER A 71 -8.91 -21.40 6.77
CA SER A 71 -8.14 -22.65 6.95
C SER A 71 -7.25 -23.00 5.74
N HIS A 72 -7.62 -22.56 4.54
CA HIS A 72 -6.83 -22.71 3.33
C HIS A 72 -5.91 -21.53 3.03
N GLY A 73 -5.96 -20.48 3.86
CA GLY A 73 -5.29 -19.20 3.59
C GLY A 73 -4.45 -18.66 4.75
N LEU A 74 -4.30 -17.35 4.74
CA LEU A 74 -3.65 -16.52 5.75
C LEU A 74 -4.70 -15.64 6.45
N THR A 75 -4.75 -15.70 7.79
CA THR A 75 -5.60 -14.83 8.60
C THR A 75 -4.81 -13.63 9.15
N PHE A 76 -5.29 -12.42 8.89
CA PHE A 76 -4.76 -11.20 9.51
C PHE A 76 -5.49 -10.93 10.82
N THR A 77 -4.77 -11.07 11.93
CA THR A 77 -5.34 -10.86 13.28
C THR A 77 -5.41 -9.38 13.67
N ARG A 78 -4.80 -8.49 12.89
CA ARG A 78 -4.75 -7.04 13.12
C ARG A 78 -5.00 -6.27 11.82
N ALA A 79 -6.22 -6.44 11.30
CA ALA A 79 -6.70 -5.79 10.09
C ALA A 79 -7.72 -4.69 10.42
N TYR A 80 -7.55 -3.51 9.84
CA TYR A 80 -8.30 -2.33 10.25
C TYR A 80 -9.02 -1.62 9.10
N SER A 81 -10.19 -1.06 9.41
CA SER A 81 -11.01 -0.23 8.53
C SER A 81 -11.24 1.16 9.16
N ALA A 82 -11.95 2.05 8.46
CA ALA A 82 -12.52 3.22 9.10
C ALA A 82 -13.74 2.85 9.95
N THR A 83 -14.28 3.84 10.65
CA THR A 83 -15.43 3.67 11.57
C THR A 83 -16.78 3.60 10.86
N VAL A 84 -16.85 3.95 9.58
CA VAL A 84 -18.08 4.03 8.77
C VAL A 84 -17.81 3.72 7.30
N CYS A 85 -18.88 3.37 6.56
CA CYS A 85 -18.83 2.80 5.22
C CYS A 85 -18.06 3.65 4.17
N SER A 86 -18.38 4.94 3.99
CA SER A 86 -17.79 5.75 2.90
C SER A 86 -16.28 5.97 3.09
N PRO A 87 -15.79 6.35 4.28
CA PRO A 87 -14.35 6.46 4.53
C PRO A 87 -13.60 5.14 4.32
N SER A 88 -14.15 4.00 4.77
CA SER A 88 -13.54 2.69 4.51
C SER A 88 -13.44 2.38 3.03
N ARG A 89 -14.48 2.69 2.25
CA ARG A 89 -14.47 2.54 0.78
C ARG A 89 -13.47 3.50 0.14
N GLY A 90 -13.37 4.73 0.64
CA GLY A 90 -12.36 5.70 0.22
C GLY A 90 -10.93 5.20 0.45
N MET A 91 -10.65 4.63 1.63
CA MET A 91 -9.37 4.00 1.94
C MET A 91 -9.04 2.87 0.98
N LEU A 92 -9.99 1.93 0.82
CA LEU A 92 -9.85 0.77 -0.05
C LEU A 92 -9.60 1.18 -1.51
N TYR A 93 -10.37 2.14 -2.03
CA TYR A 93 -10.34 2.46 -3.46
C TYR A 93 -9.17 3.35 -3.82
N LEU A 94 -8.75 4.27 -2.95
CA LEU A 94 -7.78 5.31 -3.28
C LEU A 94 -6.39 5.08 -2.66
N GLY A 95 -6.27 4.20 -1.65
CA GLY A 95 -5.03 3.94 -0.95
C GLY A 95 -4.60 5.04 0.02
N PHE A 96 -5.50 5.95 0.40
CA PHE A 96 -5.25 7.03 1.35
C PHE A 96 -6.09 6.87 2.61
N ASN A 97 -5.48 7.10 3.78
CA ASN A 97 -6.22 7.16 5.05
C ASN A 97 -7.08 8.44 5.11
N GLN A 98 -7.94 8.55 6.13
CA GLN A 98 -8.89 9.65 6.25
C GLN A 98 -8.22 11.03 6.35
N ALA A 99 -7.00 11.13 6.90
CA ALA A 99 -6.28 12.40 7.00
C ALA A 99 -5.77 12.91 5.64
N HIS A 100 -5.71 12.04 4.63
CA HIS A 100 -5.28 12.37 3.27
C HIS A 100 -6.43 12.24 2.25
N ASN A 101 -7.61 11.77 2.65
CA ASN A 101 -8.74 11.53 1.77
C ASN A 101 -9.85 12.55 2.03
N ALA A 102 -10.48 13.06 0.96
CA ALA A 102 -11.65 13.93 1.11
C ALA A 102 -12.86 13.17 1.67
N ASN A 103 -12.88 11.84 1.50
CA ASN A 103 -13.95 10.97 1.97
C ASN A 103 -13.80 10.63 3.46
N ASP A 104 -14.12 11.59 4.31
CA ASP A 104 -14.02 11.49 5.77
C ASP A 104 -15.36 11.12 6.44
N ARG A 105 -16.45 11.06 5.66
CA ARG A 105 -17.83 10.84 6.14
C ARG A 105 -18.75 10.31 5.03
N ASN A 106 -19.94 9.79 5.37
CA ASN A 106 -20.96 9.28 4.44
C ASN A 106 -21.71 10.37 3.67
N THR A 107 -21.04 11.46 3.32
CA THR A 107 -21.60 12.55 2.51
C THR A 107 -20.70 13.01 1.36
N VAL A 108 -19.52 12.41 1.19
CA VAL A 108 -18.52 12.86 0.19
C VAL A 108 -18.33 11.83 -0.92
N ASN A 109 -18.44 12.27 -2.18
CA ASN A 109 -18.18 11.46 -3.37
C ASN A 109 -16.66 11.42 -3.66
N PRO A 110 -16.15 10.36 -4.32
CA PRO A 110 -14.88 10.43 -5.01
C PRO A 110 -14.95 11.52 -6.10
N ARG A 111 -13.83 12.22 -6.26
CA ARG A 111 -13.68 13.33 -7.21
C ARG A 111 -13.26 12.76 -8.55
N ALA A 112 -13.55 13.48 -9.64
CA ALA A 112 -13.15 13.08 -10.99
C ALA A 112 -11.63 12.81 -11.17
N GLN A 113 -10.79 13.43 -10.34
CA GLN A 113 -9.34 13.27 -10.37
C GLN A 113 -8.84 12.07 -9.54
N ASP A 114 -9.68 11.49 -8.68
CA ASP A 114 -9.29 10.43 -7.77
C ASP A 114 -9.02 9.14 -8.55
N ILE A 115 -7.82 8.57 -8.35
CA ILE A 115 -7.39 7.35 -9.03
C ILE A 115 -7.78 6.15 -8.17
N THR A 116 -8.64 5.28 -8.71
CA THR A 116 -9.06 4.06 -8.02
C THR A 116 -8.20 2.85 -8.39
N LEU A 117 -8.26 1.82 -7.55
CA LEU A 117 -7.60 0.53 -7.80
C LEU A 117 -7.96 -0.09 -9.18
N ALA A 118 -9.16 0.16 -9.72
CA ALA A 118 -9.58 -0.38 -11.01
C ALA A 118 -8.89 0.36 -12.16
N GLN A 119 -8.69 1.68 -12.02
CA GLN A 119 -7.90 2.45 -12.98
C GLN A 119 -6.41 2.07 -12.95
N VAL A 120 -5.89 1.64 -11.79
CA VAL A 120 -4.54 1.10 -11.67
C VAL A 120 -4.45 -0.25 -12.38
N LEU A 121 -5.35 -1.18 -12.08
CA LEU A 121 -5.37 -2.53 -12.68
C LEU A 121 -5.60 -2.51 -14.19
N LYS A 122 -6.37 -1.55 -14.71
CA LYS A 122 -6.53 -1.34 -16.15
C LYS A 122 -5.23 -1.00 -16.88
N GLN A 123 -4.23 -0.43 -16.21
CA GLN A 123 -2.91 -0.20 -16.82
C GLN A 123 -2.18 -1.51 -17.10
N ALA A 124 -2.61 -2.60 -16.44
CA ALA A 124 -2.16 -3.96 -16.67
C ALA A 124 -3.26 -4.82 -17.34
N ASP A 125 -4.15 -4.21 -18.14
CA ASP A 125 -5.15 -4.90 -18.98
C ASP A 125 -6.12 -5.83 -18.23
N TYR A 126 -6.33 -5.62 -16.93
CA TYR A 126 -7.32 -6.40 -16.17
C TYR A 126 -8.76 -6.10 -16.63
N HIS A 127 -9.60 -7.13 -16.74
CA HIS A 127 -11.05 -6.96 -16.74
C HIS A 127 -11.50 -6.49 -15.35
N THR A 128 -12.38 -5.49 -15.26
CA THR A 128 -12.74 -4.90 -13.95
C THR A 128 -14.23 -4.94 -13.66
N GLY A 129 -14.61 -5.58 -12.55
CA GLY A 129 -15.99 -5.74 -12.10
C GLY A 129 -16.21 -5.28 -10.66
N ILE A 130 -17.37 -4.67 -10.39
CA ILE A 130 -17.83 -4.36 -9.04
C ILE A 130 -19.31 -4.69 -8.87
N PHE A 131 -19.63 -5.48 -7.85
CA PHE A 131 -20.95 -6.02 -7.59
C PHE A 131 -21.39 -5.65 -6.17
N GLY A 132 -22.59 -5.11 -6.02
CA GLY A 132 -23.15 -4.67 -4.76
C GLY A 132 -22.98 -3.17 -4.47
N LYS A 133 -22.56 -2.82 -3.26
CA LYS A 133 -22.53 -1.43 -2.79
C LYS A 133 -21.30 -0.69 -3.33
N TRP A 134 -21.54 0.33 -4.16
CA TRP A 134 -20.54 1.34 -4.52
C TRP A 134 -20.52 2.47 -3.49
N GLY A 135 -21.69 3.02 -3.15
CA GLY A 135 -21.85 4.04 -2.12
C GLY A 135 -21.73 5.50 -2.61
N PHE A 136 -21.37 5.74 -3.89
CA PHE A 136 -21.25 7.09 -4.46
C PHE A 136 -22.13 7.37 -5.70
N GLY A 137 -22.35 8.65 -6.03
CA GLY A 137 -22.90 9.10 -7.33
C GLY A 137 -24.43 9.06 -7.52
N GLY A 138 -25.20 8.41 -6.65
CA GLY A 138 -26.68 8.33 -6.73
C GLY A 138 -27.45 9.57 -6.24
N GLY A 139 -28.75 9.66 -6.58
CA GLY A 139 -29.69 10.73 -6.22
C GLY A 139 -29.88 11.04 -4.72
N SER A 140 -30.65 12.11 -4.44
CA SER A 140 -30.82 12.85 -3.16
C SER A 140 -29.59 13.13 -2.30
N GLY A 141 -28.37 13.04 -2.84
CA GLY A 141 -27.18 13.35 -2.06
C GLY A 141 -26.84 12.23 -1.07
N ILE A 142 -25.57 11.92 -0.99
CA ILE A 142 -25.01 10.95 -0.06
C ILE A 142 -25.47 11.35 1.36
N GLY A 143 -26.30 10.51 1.99
CA GLY A 143 -26.75 10.70 3.38
C GLY A 143 -27.69 11.89 3.69
N THR A 144 -28.22 12.64 2.70
CA THR A 144 -28.96 13.90 2.99
C THR A 144 -30.45 13.91 2.65
N SER A 145 -31.07 12.78 2.27
CA SER A 145 -32.52 12.77 2.15
C SER A 145 -33.16 12.84 3.55
N ARG A 146 -33.48 14.06 3.98
CA ARG A 146 -34.52 14.30 4.98
C ARG A 146 -35.88 13.72 4.52
N ASN A 147 -35.98 13.30 3.25
CA ASN A 147 -37.07 12.53 2.67
C ASN A 147 -36.58 11.16 2.18
N LYS A 148 -36.55 10.16 3.07
CA LYS A 148 -36.33 8.72 2.75
C LYS A 148 -37.20 8.20 1.59
N ALA A 149 -38.31 8.87 1.29
CA ALA A 149 -39.22 8.55 0.19
C ALA A 149 -38.65 8.82 -1.22
N ASP A 150 -37.62 9.66 -1.36
CA ASP A 150 -37.03 9.99 -2.67
C ASP A 150 -35.93 9.00 -3.06
N ASP A 151 -35.17 8.45 -2.10
CA ASP A 151 -34.12 7.46 -2.37
C ASP A 151 -34.66 6.10 -2.80
N LEU A 152 -35.88 5.74 -2.37
CA LEU A 152 -36.51 4.46 -2.67
C LEU A 152 -37.30 4.45 -4.00
N ARG A 153 -37.32 5.56 -4.73
CA ARG A 153 -38.00 5.62 -6.04
C ARG A 153 -37.18 4.86 -7.10
N PRO A 154 -37.85 4.23 -8.08
CA PRO A 154 -37.21 3.89 -9.35
C PRO A 154 -36.62 5.17 -9.98
N ASP A 155 -35.40 5.08 -10.49
CA ASP A 155 -34.58 6.18 -11.04
C ASP A 155 -34.50 7.45 -10.16
N PRO A 156 -33.73 7.43 -9.05
CA PRO A 156 -33.48 8.66 -8.28
C PRO A 156 -32.58 9.66 -9.01
N GLY A 157 -32.14 9.36 -10.24
CA GLY A 157 -31.18 10.13 -11.03
C GLY A 157 -29.73 10.02 -10.54
N ILE A 158 -28.80 10.44 -11.40
CA ILE A 158 -27.37 10.57 -11.10
C ILE A 158 -27.05 12.06 -10.99
N LYS A 159 -26.66 12.51 -9.79
CA LYS A 159 -26.32 13.92 -9.56
C LYS A 159 -24.88 14.24 -9.93
N ASP A 160 -24.00 13.27 -9.79
CA ASP A 160 -22.57 13.41 -10.04
C ASP A 160 -22.09 12.26 -10.93
N PRO A 161 -22.15 12.41 -12.26
CA PRO A 161 -21.71 11.40 -13.19
C PRO A 161 -20.20 11.12 -13.13
N ALA A 162 -19.40 11.98 -12.49
CA ALA A 162 -17.98 11.72 -12.30
C ALA A 162 -17.73 10.74 -11.15
N ALA A 163 -18.70 10.52 -10.26
CA ALA A 163 -18.58 9.67 -9.09
C ALA A 163 -19.14 8.25 -9.29
N VAL A 164 -19.57 7.88 -10.50
CA VAL A 164 -20.09 6.52 -10.79
C VAL A 164 -18.95 5.52 -11.08
N PRO A 165 -19.15 4.21 -10.89
CA PRO A 165 -18.08 3.21 -11.06
C PRO A 165 -17.41 3.24 -12.44
N SER A 166 -18.16 3.42 -13.52
CA SER A 166 -17.61 3.47 -14.89
C SER A 166 -16.69 4.66 -15.14
N ALA A 167 -16.84 5.77 -14.41
CA ALA A 167 -15.90 6.89 -14.45
C ALA A 167 -14.59 6.58 -13.70
N HIS A 168 -14.63 5.60 -12.80
CA HIS A 168 -13.52 5.15 -11.96
C HIS A 168 -12.99 3.78 -12.38
N GLY A 169 -13.02 3.51 -13.69
CA GLY A 169 -12.29 2.39 -14.26
C GLY A 169 -12.98 1.04 -14.20
N TYR A 170 -14.20 0.88 -13.69
CA TYR A 170 -14.91 -0.40 -13.74
C TYR A 170 -15.60 -0.61 -15.10
N ASP A 171 -15.36 -1.75 -15.73
CA ASP A 171 -16.05 -2.19 -16.96
C ASP A 171 -17.45 -2.72 -16.64
N HIS A 172 -17.55 -3.51 -15.57
CA HIS A 172 -18.78 -4.16 -15.11
C HIS A 172 -19.19 -3.61 -13.75
N PHE A 173 -20.43 -3.18 -13.64
CA PHE A 173 -21.08 -2.78 -12.39
C PHE A 173 -22.45 -3.43 -12.32
N MET A 174 -22.79 -3.93 -11.14
CA MET A 174 -24.19 -4.12 -10.75
C MET A 174 -24.37 -3.82 -9.27
N GLY A 175 -25.32 -2.96 -8.91
CA GLY A 175 -25.76 -2.83 -7.52
C GLY A 175 -26.22 -1.44 -7.14
N TYR A 176 -25.71 -0.93 -6.01
CA TYR A 176 -26.20 0.29 -5.36
C TYR A 176 -25.22 1.45 -5.55
N LEU A 177 -25.71 2.56 -6.10
CA LEU A 177 -24.95 3.80 -6.14
C LEU A 177 -25.01 4.55 -4.81
N ASN A 178 -26.15 4.67 -4.12
CA ASN A 178 -26.21 5.45 -2.87
C ASN A 178 -26.42 4.58 -1.62
N HIS A 179 -25.98 5.11 -0.47
CA HIS A 179 -26.15 4.46 0.83
C HIS A 179 -27.62 4.23 1.20
N GLY A 180 -28.51 5.18 0.91
CA GLY A 180 -29.93 5.08 1.26
C GLY A 180 -30.61 3.84 0.69
N ARG A 181 -30.42 3.53 -0.60
CA ARG A 181 -30.94 2.31 -1.24
C ARG A 181 -30.23 1.04 -0.75
N ALA A 182 -28.95 1.14 -0.42
CA ALA A 182 -28.18 0.02 0.11
C ALA A 182 -28.68 -0.47 1.49
N HIS A 183 -29.58 0.28 2.15
CA HIS A 183 -30.25 -0.15 3.39
C HIS A 183 -31.53 -0.98 3.13
N LYS A 184 -31.76 -1.45 1.89
CA LYS A 184 -32.94 -2.24 1.52
C LYS A 184 -32.55 -3.44 0.66
N TYR A 185 -33.16 -4.57 0.98
CA TYR A 185 -32.89 -5.85 0.32
C TYR A 185 -33.96 -6.28 -0.68
N PHE A 186 -35.11 -5.61 -0.71
CA PHE A 186 -36.11 -5.77 -1.77
C PHE A 186 -36.31 -4.43 -2.44
N LEU A 187 -35.86 -4.33 -3.69
CA LEU A 187 -36.00 -3.15 -4.53
C LEU A 187 -36.61 -3.54 -5.88
N SER A 188 -37.21 -2.56 -6.55
CA SER A 188 -37.72 -2.72 -7.91
C SER A 188 -36.62 -2.61 -8.98
N SER A 189 -35.43 -2.12 -8.63
CA SER A 189 -34.32 -1.96 -9.58
C SER A 189 -32.95 -1.94 -8.90
N LEU A 190 -31.90 -2.14 -9.69
CA LEU A 190 -30.49 -1.91 -9.37
C LEU A 190 -29.80 -1.18 -10.54
N TRP A 191 -28.62 -0.60 -10.29
CA TRP A 191 -27.81 0.03 -11.33
C TRP A 191 -26.90 -1.00 -12.00
N THR A 192 -26.57 -0.81 -13.29
CA THR A 192 -25.61 -1.68 -14.00
C THR A 192 -24.85 -0.96 -15.13
N THR A 193 -23.65 -1.41 -15.49
CA THR A 193 -23.00 -1.09 -16.78
C THR A 193 -23.34 -2.20 -17.76
N ASN A 194 -24.35 -1.98 -18.62
CA ASN A 194 -24.64 -2.65 -19.91
C ASN A 194 -26.11 -2.38 -20.32
N SER A 195 -26.35 -2.28 -21.62
CA SER A 195 -27.47 -1.56 -22.27
C SER A 195 -28.84 -2.26 -22.27
N THR A 196 -29.09 -3.24 -21.40
CA THR A 196 -30.42 -3.84 -21.28
C THR A 196 -31.39 -2.98 -20.45
N GLY A 197 -30.86 -1.98 -19.73
CA GLY A 197 -31.62 -1.00 -18.96
C GLY A 197 -31.81 0.35 -19.67
N ARG A 198 -32.52 1.29 -19.03
CA ARG A 198 -32.58 2.68 -19.50
C ARG A 198 -31.25 3.37 -19.19
N PRO A 199 -30.51 3.91 -20.18
CA PRO A 199 -29.29 4.66 -19.91
C PRO A 199 -29.61 5.93 -19.12
N VAL A 200 -28.82 6.24 -18.09
CA VAL A 200 -29.07 7.41 -17.23
C VAL A 200 -27.96 8.45 -17.31
N ALA A 201 -26.68 8.04 -17.19
CA ALA A 201 -25.51 8.90 -17.44
C ALA A 201 -24.21 8.08 -17.41
N ALA A 202 -23.12 8.60 -18.00
CA ALA A 202 -21.73 8.14 -17.80
C ALA A 202 -21.49 6.61 -17.90
N GLY A 203 -22.24 5.90 -18.73
CA GLY A 203 -22.07 4.45 -18.95
C GLY A 203 -22.87 3.53 -18.02
N VAL A 204 -23.69 4.07 -17.11
CA VAL A 204 -24.59 3.27 -16.26
C VAL A 204 -26.07 3.35 -16.70
N SER A 205 -26.79 2.27 -16.45
CA SER A 205 -28.21 2.06 -16.76
C SER A 205 -28.97 1.54 -15.54
N GLU A 206 -30.28 1.76 -15.48
CA GLU A 206 -31.14 1.15 -14.46
C GLU A 206 -31.70 -0.20 -14.97
N LEU A 207 -31.42 -1.27 -14.22
CA LEU A 207 -31.98 -2.61 -14.43
C LEU A 207 -33.21 -2.79 -13.54
N MET A 208 -34.36 -3.04 -14.16
CA MET A 208 -35.59 -3.37 -13.43
C MET A 208 -35.57 -4.84 -12.97
N LEU A 209 -35.79 -5.03 -11.68
CA LEU A 209 -36.09 -6.34 -11.09
C LEU A 209 -37.60 -6.55 -11.28
N GLY A 210 -38.06 -7.75 -11.67
CA GLY A 210 -39.42 -8.01 -12.21
C GLY A 210 -40.62 -7.39 -11.44
N ASN A 211 -41.74 -7.19 -12.17
CA ASN A 211 -42.95 -6.41 -11.80
C ASN A 211 -43.37 -6.36 -10.31
N ILE A 212 -43.48 -5.14 -9.75
CA ILE A 212 -44.36 -4.81 -8.61
C ILE A 212 -45.29 -3.63 -8.99
N GLY A 213 -46.59 -3.92 -9.13
CA GLY A 213 -47.73 -2.99 -9.02
C GLY A 213 -48.65 -2.89 -10.26
N PRO A 214 -49.93 -2.45 -10.14
CA PRO A 214 -50.90 -2.56 -9.06
C PRO A 214 -52.10 -3.41 -9.55
N ASN A 215 -52.03 -4.73 -9.44
CA ASN A 215 -53.19 -5.62 -9.47
C ASN A 215 -52.78 -6.94 -8.80
N ASN A 216 -53.17 -7.05 -7.53
CA ASN A 216 -53.36 -8.24 -6.71
C ASN A 216 -52.38 -9.43 -6.83
N SER A 217 -51.72 -9.71 -5.70
CA SER A 217 -51.24 -11.04 -5.25
C SER A 217 -50.29 -11.80 -6.16
N ASN A 218 -48.97 -11.51 -6.04
CA ASN A 218 -47.87 -12.47 -5.83
C ASN A 218 -46.53 -11.73 -5.92
N LEU A 219 -46.01 -11.29 -4.77
CA LEU A 219 -44.65 -10.79 -4.63
C LEU A 219 -43.68 -11.95 -4.83
N HIS A 220 -42.97 -12.00 -5.96
CA HIS A 220 -41.63 -12.58 -6.00
C HIS A 220 -40.64 -11.42 -6.04
N ALA A 221 -40.57 -10.63 -4.97
CA ALA A 221 -39.54 -9.61 -4.85
C ALA A 221 -38.18 -10.33 -4.79
N THR A 222 -37.26 -10.03 -5.68
CA THR A 222 -35.93 -10.66 -5.67
C THR A 222 -35.09 -10.02 -4.56
N TYR A 223 -34.53 -10.85 -3.68
CA TYR A 223 -33.61 -10.40 -2.65
C TYR A 223 -32.31 -9.96 -3.33
N THR A 224 -31.97 -8.68 -3.22
CA THR A 224 -30.89 -8.06 -3.99
C THR A 224 -29.52 -8.68 -3.73
N HIS A 225 -29.27 -9.20 -2.53
CA HIS A 225 -28.03 -9.94 -2.24
C HIS A 225 -27.86 -11.15 -3.18
N ASP A 226 -28.93 -11.91 -3.43
CA ASP A 226 -28.88 -13.08 -4.31
C ASP A 226 -28.65 -12.67 -5.76
N VAL A 227 -29.24 -11.53 -6.18
CA VAL A 227 -29.01 -10.96 -7.52
C VAL A 227 -27.55 -10.59 -7.69
N ILE A 228 -26.97 -9.92 -6.69
CA ILE A 228 -25.56 -9.51 -6.67
C ILE A 228 -24.66 -10.75 -6.74
N ALA A 229 -24.88 -11.75 -5.89
CA ALA A 229 -24.11 -13.00 -5.88
C ALA A 229 -24.13 -13.69 -7.25
N LYS A 230 -25.31 -13.83 -7.88
CA LYS A 230 -25.44 -14.46 -9.19
C LYS A 230 -24.77 -13.67 -10.32
N HIS A 231 -24.73 -12.35 -10.25
CA HIS A 231 -24.02 -11.56 -11.25
C HIS A 231 -22.50 -11.57 -11.04
N SER A 232 -22.03 -11.68 -9.80
CA SER A 232 -20.63 -11.94 -9.50
C SER A 232 -20.18 -13.29 -10.08
N GLU A 233 -20.98 -14.36 -9.91
CA GLU A 233 -20.70 -15.67 -10.52
C GLU A 233 -20.65 -15.60 -12.04
N LYS A 234 -21.59 -14.88 -12.65
CA LYS A 234 -21.64 -14.70 -14.10
C LYS A 234 -20.41 -14.00 -14.66
N PHE A 235 -19.84 -13.05 -13.91
CA PHE A 235 -18.62 -12.37 -14.31
C PHE A 235 -17.42 -13.34 -14.36
N ILE A 236 -17.34 -14.30 -13.43
CA ILE A 236 -16.34 -15.38 -13.49
C ILE A 236 -16.57 -16.24 -14.73
N GLU A 237 -17.81 -16.69 -14.96
CA GLU A 237 -18.19 -17.49 -16.13
C GLU A 237 -17.88 -16.79 -17.46
N GLU A 238 -17.98 -15.45 -17.52
CA GLU A 238 -17.71 -14.67 -18.72
C GLU A 238 -16.21 -14.47 -19.00
N HIS A 239 -15.34 -14.57 -17.99
CA HIS A 239 -13.93 -14.18 -18.09
C HIS A 239 -12.90 -15.27 -17.74
N TYR A 240 -13.31 -16.44 -17.23
CA TYR A 240 -12.36 -17.49 -16.79
C TYR A 240 -11.45 -18.04 -17.90
N GLN A 241 -11.86 -17.93 -19.18
CA GLN A 241 -11.09 -18.38 -20.34
C GLN A 241 -10.28 -17.26 -21.01
N ASP A 242 -10.40 -16.02 -20.55
CA ASP A 242 -9.71 -14.89 -21.16
C ASP A 242 -8.20 -14.93 -20.87
N ASP A 243 -7.39 -14.47 -21.84
CA ASP A 243 -5.93 -14.36 -21.66
C ASP A 243 -5.54 -13.31 -20.60
N ASN A 244 -6.42 -12.33 -20.36
CA ASN A 244 -6.22 -11.26 -19.40
C ASN A 244 -6.92 -11.61 -18.08
N PRO A 245 -6.26 -11.39 -16.93
CA PRO A 245 -6.88 -11.66 -15.63
C PRO A 245 -8.02 -10.67 -15.35
N PHE A 246 -8.91 -11.06 -14.44
CA PHE A 246 -9.96 -10.17 -13.95
C PHE A 246 -9.72 -9.71 -12.51
N PHE A 247 -10.27 -8.55 -12.20
CA PHE A 247 -10.41 -8.02 -10.86
C PHE A 247 -11.90 -7.82 -10.57
N MET A 248 -12.38 -8.47 -9.51
CA MET A 248 -13.76 -8.41 -9.08
C MET A 248 -13.85 -7.94 -7.63
N GLN A 249 -14.61 -6.87 -7.41
CA GLN A 249 -15.06 -6.49 -6.07
C GLN A 249 -16.48 -6.96 -5.81
N VAL A 250 -16.69 -7.64 -4.70
CA VAL A 250 -17.99 -8.12 -4.27
C VAL A 250 -18.36 -7.45 -2.94
N ASN A 251 -19.06 -6.33 -3.04
CA ASN A 251 -19.40 -5.47 -1.92
C ASN A 251 -20.81 -5.80 -1.41
N TYR A 252 -20.92 -6.89 -0.65
CA TYR A 252 -22.18 -7.29 -0.04
C TYR A 252 -22.66 -6.24 0.97
N THR A 253 -23.97 -5.96 0.97
CA THR A 253 -24.61 -5.08 1.98
C THR A 253 -24.97 -5.82 3.25
N VAL A 254 -24.91 -7.15 3.25
CA VAL A 254 -25.17 -7.98 4.42
C VAL A 254 -23.98 -7.86 5.41
N PRO A 255 -24.20 -7.79 6.75
CA PRO A 255 -25.48 -7.79 7.48
C PRO A 255 -26.02 -6.40 7.89
N HIS A 256 -25.78 -5.35 7.10
CA HIS A 256 -26.29 -4.00 7.39
C HIS A 256 -27.82 -3.98 7.65
N GLN A 257 -28.30 -2.93 8.34
CA GLN A 257 -29.70 -2.77 8.81
C GLN A 257 -30.79 -3.05 7.75
N ASP A 258 -32.02 -3.31 8.23
CA ASP A 258 -33.15 -3.97 7.52
C ASP A 258 -33.16 -5.50 7.69
N LEU A 259 -32.71 -5.98 8.86
CA LEU A 259 -32.50 -7.40 9.17
C LEU A 259 -33.73 -8.28 8.92
N GLU A 260 -34.91 -7.81 9.30
CA GLU A 260 -36.17 -8.56 9.17
C GLU A 260 -36.53 -8.89 7.72
N ALA A 261 -35.93 -8.21 6.73
CA ALA A 261 -36.17 -8.50 5.32
C ALA A 261 -35.90 -9.97 4.97
N VAL A 262 -34.91 -10.60 5.61
CA VAL A 262 -34.57 -12.01 5.33
C VAL A 262 -35.75 -12.96 5.59
N LYS A 263 -36.66 -12.63 6.51
CA LYS A 263 -37.83 -13.45 6.87
C LYS A 263 -38.82 -13.66 5.73
N TYR A 264 -38.80 -12.80 4.71
CA TYR A 264 -39.67 -12.93 3.55
C TYR A 264 -39.17 -13.99 2.54
N LEU A 265 -37.98 -14.55 2.76
CA LEU A 265 -37.44 -15.63 1.93
C LEU A 265 -37.99 -16.98 2.37
N ALA A 266 -38.25 -17.85 1.39
CA ALA A 266 -38.50 -19.25 1.68
C ALA A 266 -37.25 -19.88 2.30
N GLY A 267 -37.42 -20.68 3.35
CA GLY A 267 -36.31 -21.38 4.01
C GLY A 267 -35.28 -20.46 4.67
N TRP A 268 -35.63 -19.21 4.97
CA TRP A 268 -34.70 -18.18 5.45
C TRP A 268 -33.90 -18.58 6.70
N PHE A 269 -34.38 -19.56 7.47
CA PHE A 269 -33.73 -20.04 8.70
C PHE A 269 -33.42 -21.54 8.69
N ASP A 270 -33.50 -22.21 7.52
CA ASP A 270 -33.34 -23.67 7.42
C ASP A 270 -31.95 -24.15 7.88
N ALA A 271 -30.92 -23.29 7.73
CA ALA A 271 -29.57 -23.55 8.22
C ALA A 271 -29.48 -23.79 9.73
N TYR A 272 -30.53 -23.46 10.50
CA TYR A 272 -30.62 -23.60 11.95
C TYR A 272 -31.72 -24.56 12.40
N ALA A 273 -32.29 -25.37 11.49
CA ALA A 273 -33.35 -26.32 11.81
C ALA A 273 -32.95 -27.38 12.86
N ASP A 274 -31.64 -27.63 12.99
CA ASP A 274 -31.02 -28.56 13.94
C ASP A 274 -30.56 -27.91 15.26
N VAL A 275 -30.75 -26.59 15.41
CA VAL A 275 -30.30 -25.82 16.58
C VAL A 275 -31.50 -25.44 17.45
N ASP A 276 -31.39 -25.61 18.77
CA ASP A 276 -32.35 -25.01 19.69
C ASP A 276 -32.13 -23.49 19.71
N THR A 277 -33.08 -22.76 19.12
CA THR A 277 -33.08 -21.29 19.02
C THR A 277 -34.26 -20.69 19.77
N SER A 278 -34.79 -21.40 20.76
CA SER A 278 -35.96 -20.97 21.54
C SER A 278 -35.68 -19.73 22.40
N ASP A 279 -34.42 -19.52 22.78
CA ASP A 279 -33.92 -18.38 23.55
C ASP A 279 -33.44 -17.20 22.66
N TRP A 280 -33.29 -17.41 21.35
CA TRP A 280 -32.87 -16.34 20.44
C TRP A 280 -34.01 -15.38 20.17
N THR A 281 -33.70 -14.09 20.19
CA THR A 281 -34.61 -13.05 19.71
C THR A 281 -34.84 -13.21 18.21
N GLU A 282 -35.95 -12.67 17.72
CA GLU A 282 -36.22 -12.68 16.27
C GLU A 282 -35.12 -11.96 15.47
N LYS A 283 -34.58 -10.88 16.05
CA LYS A 283 -33.50 -10.10 15.48
C LYS A 283 -32.21 -10.91 15.36
N GLU A 284 -31.88 -11.73 16.37
CA GLU A 284 -30.76 -12.65 16.34
C GLU A 284 -30.90 -13.68 15.23
N LYS A 285 -32.09 -14.27 15.09
CA LYS A 285 -32.38 -15.20 14.00
C LYS A 285 -32.18 -14.54 12.63
N CYS A 286 -32.66 -13.30 12.46
CA CYS A 286 -32.47 -12.56 11.21
C CYS A 286 -31.00 -12.25 10.93
N TYR A 287 -30.25 -11.78 11.93
CA TYR A 287 -28.82 -11.47 11.78
C TYR A 287 -28.01 -12.71 11.42
N ALA A 288 -28.21 -13.81 12.17
CA ALA A 288 -27.56 -15.09 11.90
C ALA A 288 -27.90 -15.62 10.50
N ALA A 289 -29.18 -15.58 10.10
CA ALA A 289 -29.62 -15.98 8.77
C ALA A 289 -28.93 -15.18 7.65
N MET A 290 -28.80 -13.87 7.83
CA MET A 290 -28.15 -13.00 6.86
C MET A 290 -26.66 -13.31 6.73
N VAL A 291 -25.93 -13.38 7.84
CA VAL A 291 -24.50 -13.70 7.82
C VAL A 291 -24.25 -15.09 7.21
N THR A 292 -25.04 -16.11 7.59
CA THR A 292 -24.95 -17.45 7.02
C THR A 292 -25.32 -17.49 5.54
N ARG A 293 -26.25 -16.65 5.07
CA ARG A 293 -26.58 -16.52 3.64
C ARG A 293 -25.45 -15.86 2.84
N MET A 294 -24.79 -14.85 3.40
CA MET A 294 -23.60 -14.26 2.79
C MET A 294 -22.47 -15.29 2.71
N ASP A 295 -22.24 -16.06 3.76
CA ASP A 295 -21.28 -17.16 3.77
C ASP A 295 -21.57 -18.19 2.67
N ALA A 296 -22.83 -18.60 2.51
CA ALA A 296 -23.23 -19.47 1.39
C ALA A 296 -22.98 -18.85 0.00
N SER A 297 -23.11 -17.52 -0.13
CA SER A 297 -22.75 -16.81 -1.37
C SER A 297 -21.24 -16.74 -1.59
N VAL A 298 -20.43 -16.72 -0.52
CA VAL A 298 -18.97 -16.87 -0.61
C VAL A 298 -18.63 -18.28 -1.09
N GLN A 299 -19.28 -19.32 -0.54
CA GLN A 299 -19.10 -20.69 -1.02
C GLN A 299 -19.43 -20.80 -2.51
N SER A 300 -20.56 -20.24 -2.94
CA SER A 300 -20.99 -20.25 -4.35
C SER A 300 -19.97 -19.60 -5.29
N LEU A 301 -19.25 -18.56 -4.84
CA LEU A 301 -18.16 -17.97 -5.61
C LEU A 301 -16.95 -18.90 -5.70
N ILE A 302 -16.58 -19.57 -4.60
CA ILE A 302 -15.48 -20.53 -4.58
C ILE A 302 -15.81 -21.72 -5.49
N ASP A 303 -17.01 -22.29 -5.35
CA ASP A 303 -17.51 -23.37 -6.22
C ASP A 303 -17.47 -22.96 -7.70
N LYS A 304 -17.82 -21.70 -8.00
CA LYS A 304 -17.76 -21.15 -9.36
C LYS A 304 -16.32 -20.94 -9.86
N LEU A 305 -15.31 -20.78 -9.00
CA LEU A 305 -13.91 -20.79 -9.41
C LEU A 305 -13.39 -22.21 -9.64
N GLU A 306 -13.93 -23.19 -8.91
CA GLU A 306 -13.60 -24.60 -9.07
C GLU A 306 -14.20 -25.22 -10.34
N ASP A 307 -15.42 -24.82 -10.69
CA ASP A 307 -16.13 -25.23 -11.91
C ASP A 307 -16.82 -24.00 -12.57
N PRO A 308 -16.04 -23.19 -13.30
CA PRO A 308 -16.56 -22.01 -14.00
C PRO A 308 -17.71 -22.30 -14.94
N ASN A 309 -17.64 -23.42 -15.69
CA ASN A 309 -18.59 -23.76 -16.74
C ASN A 309 -19.84 -24.53 -16.23
N GLY A 310 -19.77 -25.13 -15.05
CA GLY A 310 -20.86 -25.84 -14.38
C GLY A 310 -21.15 -27.24 -14.91
N ASP A 311 -20.19 -27.93 -15.54
CA ASP A 311 -20.34 -29.28 -16.10
C ASP A 311 -19.98 -30.40 -15.11
N GLY A 312 -19.47 -30.07 -13.93
CA GLY A 312 -19.08 -31.00 -12.87
C GLY A 312 -17.66 -31.58 -13.04
N ASP A 313 -16.86 -31.07 -13.96
CA ASP A 313 -15.43 -31.36 -14.10
C ASP A 313 -14.57 -30.13 -13.74
N ASN A 314 -13.70 -30.26 -12.74
CA ASN A 314 -12.86 -29.15 -12.27
C ASN A 314 -11.58 -28.96 -13.10
N SER A 315 -11.52 -29.49 -14.33
CA SER A 315 -10.33 -29.41 -15.18
C SER A 315 -10.07 -28.00 -15.73
N ASP A 316 -11.08 -27.13 -15.70
CA ASP A 316 -11.03 -25.71 -16.04
C ASP A 316 -11.04 -24.79 -14.80
N SER A 317 -10.80 -25.36 -13.61
CA SER A 317 -10.66 -24.60 -12.36
C SER A 317 -9.61 -23.51 -12.50
N ILE A 318 -9.93 -22.34 -11.97
CA ILE A 318 -9.03 -21.18 -11.90
C ILE A 318 -8.73 -20.77 -10.45
N LEU A 319 -9.06 -21.62 -9.47
CA LEU A 319 -8.95 -21.29 -8.04
C LEU A 319 -7.50 -21.04 -7.60
N ASP A 320 -6.54 -21.83 -8.09
CA ASP A 320 -5.10 -21.66 -7.80
C ASP A 320 -4.48 -20.44 -8.49
N HIS A 321 -5.12 -19.92 -9.54
CA HIS A 321 -4.76 -18.69 -10.23
C HIS A 321 -5.55 -17.47 -9.72
N THR A 322 -6.29 -17.60 -8.63
CA THR A 322 -7.15 -16.54 -8.09
C THR A 322 -6.79 -16.21 -6.64
N LEU A 323 -6.45 -14.94 -6.38
CA LEU A 323 -6.34 -14.38 -5.05
C LEU A 323 -7.73 -13.99 -4.54
N ILE A 324 -8.15 -14.57 -3.41
CA ILE A 324 -9.41 -14.23 -2.75
C ILE A 324 -9.10 -13.51 -1.43
N VAL A 325 -9.61 -12.29 -1.28
CA VAL A 325 -9.53 -11.49 -0.05
C VAL A 325 -10.94 -11.30 0.49
N PHE A 326 -11.17 -11.63 1.76
CA PHE A 326 -12.40 -11.30 2.47
C PHE A 326 -12.11 -10.27 3.56
N THR A 327 -12.92 -9.22 3.66
CA THR A 327 -12.87 -8.26 4.77
C THR A 327 -14.21 -7.53 4.99
N SER A 328 -14.29 -6.59 5.93
CA SER A 328 -15.48 -5.80 6.26
C SER A 328 -15.18 -4.30 6.30
N ASP A 329 -16.18 -3.47 6.03
CA ASP A 329 -16.02 -2.01 5.96
C ASP A 329 -16.06 -1.30 7.31
N ASN A 330 -16.45 -1.97 8.40
CA ASN A 330 -16.35 -1.49 9.79
C ASN A 330 -16.74 -2.61 10.76
N GLY A 331 -16.60 -2.31 12.05
CA GLY A 331 -17.06 -3.14 13.15
C GLY A 331 -18.56 -3.39 13.15
N ALA A 332 -19.00 -4.28 14.04
CA ALA A 332 -20.42 -4.62 14.15
C ALA A 332 -21.23 -3.35 14.51
N THR A 333 -22.42 -3.22 13.92
CA THR A 333 -23.23 -2.00 14.02
C THR A 333 -23.88 -1.79 15.41
N ASN A 334 -23.32 -0.93 16.26
CA ASN A 334 -23.91 -0.59 17.58
C ASN A 334 -24.77 0.69 17.55
N ALA A 335 -24.53 1.58 16.59
CA ALA A 335 -25.01 2.96 16.65
C ALA A 335 -26.40 3.19 16.02
N ASP A 336 -26.95 2.24 15.27
CA ASP A 336 -28.32 2.33 14.71
C ASP A 336 -29.29 1.37 15.44
N PHE A 337 -29.00 1.06 16.71
CA PHE A 337 -29.73 0.09 17.55
C PHE A 337 -29.76 -1.34 16.99
N SER A 338 -28.81 -1.70 16.14
CA SER A 338 -28.74 -2.98 15.42
C SER A 338 -28.05 -4.10 16.20
N ILE A 339 -27.10 -3.82 17.11
CA ILE A 339 -26.57 -4.81 18.07
C ILE A 339 -27.45 -4.98 19.31
N GLU A 340 -28.22 -3.98 19.74
CA GLU A 340 -29.12 -4.15 20.90
C GLU A 340 -30.06 -5.34 20.67
N GLY A 341 -29.94 -6.39 21.49
CA GLY A 341 -30.67 -7.64 21.31
C GLY A 341 -29.98 -8.69 20.41
N LEU A 342 -28.68 -8.56 20.15
CA LEU A 342 -27.79 -9.59 19.55
C LEU A 342 -26.81 -10.21 20.56
N ASP A 343 -27.14 -10.13 21.85
CA ASP A 343 -26.24 -10.45 22.96
C ASP A 343 -25.80 -11.94 22.96
N HIS A 344 -26.59 -12.84 22.38
CA HIS A 344 -26.29 -14.28 22.39
C HIS A 344 -25.11 -14.66 21.49
N PHE A 345 -24.64 -13.80 20.58
CA PHE A 345 -23.50 -14.12 19.70
C PHE A 345 -22.15 -13.58 20.17
N GLY A 346 -22.13 -12.79 21.26
CA GLY A 346 -20.88 -12.26 21.83
C GLY A 346 -20.08 -11.38 20.88
N LEU A 347 -20.77 -10.63 20.00
CA LEU A 347 -20.14 -9.82 18.95
C LEU A 347 -19.17 -8.76 19.48
N LEU A 348 -19.37 -8.32 20.74
CA LEU A 348 -18.57 -7.30 21.42
C LEU A 348 -17.91 -7.82 22.72
N ASP A 349 -17.92 -9.13 22.96
CA ASP A 349 -17.41 -9.71 24.23
C ASP A 349 -15.89 -9.50 24.36
N GLN A 350 -15.18 -9.64 23.25
CA GLN A 350 -13.71 -9.61 23.17
C GLN A 350 -13.16 -8.20 22.88
N TRP A 351 -13.90 -7.38 22.13
CA TRP A 351 -13.46 -6.06 21.68
C TRP A 351 -14.52 -5.01 22.00
N ARG A 352 -14.08 -3.87 22.53
CA ARG A 352 -14.96 -2.76 22.90
C ARG A 352 -15.36 -1.95 21.67
N GLY A 353 -16.58 -1.40 21.71
CA GLY A 353 -17.09 -0.50 20.67
C GLY A 353 -17.58 -1.23 19.43
N GLY A 354 -18.26 -0.51 18.55
CA GLY A 354 -18.80 -0.99 17.28
C GLY A 354 -18.69 0.11 16.22
N LYS A 355 -19.40 -0.04 15.09
CA LYS A 355 -19.46 0.98 14.03
C LYS A 355 -19.61 2.40 14.60
N ARG A 356 -18.85 3.37 14.08
CA ARG A 356 -18.68 4.75 14.57
C ARG A 356 -17.73 4.94 15.76
N ASP A 357 -17.24 3.86 16.38
CA ASP A 357 -16.24 3.95 17.45
C ASP A 357 -14.81 3.71 16.94
N LEU A 358 -13.80 4.30 17.60
CA LEU A 358 -12.38 4.07 17.32
C LEU A 358 -11.76 2.96 18.18
N TRP A 359 -12.54 2.32 19.06
CA TRP A 359 -12.12 1.11 19.76
C TRP A 359 -12.03 -0.09 18.80
N GLU A 360 -11.32 -1.15 19.19
CA GLU A 360 -11.04 -2.34 18.37
C GLU A 360 -12.32 -2.93 17.77
N GLY A 361 -13.44 -2.97 18.49
CA GLY A 361 -14.68 -3.53 17.98
C GLY A 361 -15.35 -2.69 16.88
N GLY A 362 -14.92 -1.44 16.69
CA GLY A 362 -15.40 -0.53 15.65
C GLY A 362 -14.54 -0.46 14.39
N ILE A 363 -13.24 -0.75 14.50
CA ILE A 363 -12.28 -0.63 13.38
C ILE A 363 -11.46 -1.88 13.09
N ASN A 364 -11.33 -2.84 14.02
CA ASN A 364 -10.64 -4.10 13.76
C ASN A 364 -11.63 -5.08 13.13
N VAL A 365 -11.39 -5.47 11.89
CA VAL A 365 -12.32 -6.22 11.03
C VAL A 365 -11.79 -7.63 10.75
N PRO A 366 -12.65 -8.61 10.40
CA PRO A 366 -12.16 -9.90 9.96
C PRO A 366 -11.41 -9.72 8.64
N GLN A 367 -10.24 -10.34 8.46
CA GLN A 367 -9.55 -10.35 7.16
C GLN A 367 -8.85 -11.69 6.90
N PHE A 368 -9.19 -12.27 5.76
CA PHE A 368 -8.69 -13.57 5.31
C PHE A 368 -8.23 -13.46 3.87
N VAL A 369 -7.14 -14.17 3.55
CA VAL A 369 -6.61 -14.23 2.20
C VAL A 369 -6.31 -15.67 1.81
N ARG A 370 -6.86 -16.12 0.68
CA ARG A 370 -6.59 -17.44 0.09
C ARG A 370 -5.97 -17.28 -1.29
N TRP A 371 -4.92 -18.04 -1.54
CA TRP A 371 -4.29 -18.16 -2.86
C TRP A 371 -3.55 -19.49 -2.92
N ASP A 372 -4.22 -20.49 -3.51
CA ASP A 372 -3.77 -21.87 -3.45
C ASP A 372 -2.44 -22.05 -4.20
N GLY A 373 -1.53 -22.82 -3.63
CA GLY A 373 -0.18 -23.02 -4.17
C GLY A 373 0.81 -21.88 -3.91
N VAL A 374 0.35 -20.71 -3.44
CA VAL A 374 1.19 -19.54 -3.14
C VAL A 374 1.23 -19.24 -1.64
N ILE A 375 0.07 -19.12 -1.00
CA ILE A 375 -0.02 -18.86 0.44
C ILE A 375 0.04 -20.20 1.19
N THR A 376 0.79 -20.23 2.30
CA THR A 376 0.81 -21.41 3.18
C THR A 376 -0.54 -21.54 3.91
N PRO A 377 -1.29 -22.64 3.72
CA PRO A 377 -2.62 -22.80 4.31
C PRO A 377 -2.63 -22.78 5.84
N GLY A 378 -3.71 -22.23 6.41
CA GLY A 378 -4.01 -22.26 7.85
C GLY A 378 -3.04 -21.42 8.69
N THR A 379 -2.39 -20.43 8.08
CA THR A 379 -1.44 -19.55 8.76
C THR A 379 -2.12 -18.29 9.28
N SER A 380 -1.48 -17.61 10.23
CA SER A 380 -1.94 -16.32 10.72
C SER A 380 -0.77 -15.36 10.93
N THR A 381 -1.07 -14.07 10.87
CA THR A 381 -0.10 -12.99 11.10
C THR A 381 -0.72 -11.88 11.94
N ASP A 382 0.12 -11.22 12.74
CA ASP A 382 -0.20 -10.00 13.48
C ASP A 382 0.33 -8.73 12.78
N HIS A 383 0.76 -8.85 11.52
CA HIS A 383 1.13 -7.71 10.70
C HIS A 383 0.01 -6.66 10.68
N LEU A 384 0.37 -5.42 11.03
CA LEU A 384 -0.55 -4.29 11.00
C LEU A 384 -0.97 -3.97 9.57
N THR A 385 -2.25 -4.20 9.26
CA THR A 385 -2.83 -3.90 7.95
C THR A 385 -4.08 -3.02 8.06
N ASP A 386 -4.32 -2.18 7.05
CA ASP A 386 -5.58 -1.48 6.88
C ASP A 386 -6.02 -1.47 5.41
N LEU A 387 -7.24 -0.98 5.14
CA LEU A 387 -7.80 -0.96 3.79
C LEU A 387 -6.94 -0.19 2.76
N THR A 388 -6.05 0.71 3.19
CA THR A 388 -5.22 1.48 2.25
C THR A 388 -4.19 0.61 1.54
N ASP A 389 -3.78 -0.50 2.16
CA ASP A 389 -2.77 -1.43 1.65
C ASP A 389 -3.19 -2.12 0.35
N PHE A 390 -4.49 -2.28 0.14
CA PHE A 390 -4.98 -3.05 -1.00
C PHE A 390 -4.61 -2.39 -2.33
N MET A 391 -4.62 -1.05 -2.42
CA MET A 391 -4.15 -0.30 -3.59
C MET A 391 -2.70 -0.65 -3.95
N ALA A 392 -1.79 -0.63 -2.96
CA ALA A 392 -0.39 -0.97 -3.17
C ALA A 392 -0.22 -2.45 -3.53
N THR A 393 -1.00 -3.33 -2.90
CA THR A 393 -0.97 -4.77 -3.11
C THR A 393 -1.39 -5.16 -4.52
N VAL A 394 -2.51 -4.61 -5.03
CA VAL A 394 -2.97 -4.93 -6.40
C VAL A 394 -2.06 -4.33 -7.47
N ALA A 395 -1.46 -3.17 -7.21
CA ALA A 395 -0.46 -2.59 -8.12
C ALA A 395 0.78 -3.48 -8.23
N ASP A 396 1.27 -4.00 -7.10
CA ASP A 396 2.42 -4.90 -7.03
C ASP A 396 2.14 -6.23 -7.77
N LEU A 397 0.98 -6.86 -7.51
CA LEU A 397 0.54 -8.08 -8.21
C LEU A 397 0.40 -7.90 -9.72
N ALA A 398 -0.03 -6.70 -10.14
CA ALA A 398 -0.20 -6.35 -11.55
C ALA A 398 1.10 -5.91 -12.23
N GLY A 399 2.17 -5.63 -11.46
CA GLY A 399 3.45 -5.13 -11.97
C GLY A 399 3.37 -3.69 -12.48
N VAL A 400 2.50 -2.85 -11.90
CA VAL A 400 2.34 -1.43 -12.23
C VAL A 400 2.59 -0.55 -11.01
N ASP A 401 2.81 0.74 -11.24
CA ASP A 401 2.99 1.69 -10.15
C ASP A 401 1.65 2.13 -9.55
N ALA A 402 1.51 1.97 -8.23
CA ALA A 402 0.45 2.65 -7.49
C ALA A 402 0.65 4.18 -7.54
N PRO A 403 -0.41 4.99 -7.38
CA PRO A 403 -0.28 6.44 -7.30
C PRO A 403 0.78 6.85 -6.26
N VAL A 404 1.63 7.83 -6.61
CA VAL A 404 2.73 8.23 -5.71
C VAL A 404 2.19 8.88 -4.44
N GLY A 405 2.78 8.51 -3.29
CA GLY A 405 2.43 9.09 -1.99
C GLY A 405 1.19 8.50 -1.31
N ILE A 406 0.61 7.41 -1.81
CA ILE A 406 -0.43 6.67 -1.08
C ILE A 406 0.05 6.26 0.32
N ASP A 407 -0.90 6.01 1.21
CA ASP A 407 -0.63 5.57 2.58
C ASP A 407 -0.41 4.05 2.69
N GLY A 408 -0.94 3.28 1.74
CA GLY A 408 -0.90 1.83 1.75
C GLY A 408 0.48 1.22 1.49
N HIS A 409 0.70 0.04 2.08
CA HIS A 409 1.86 -0.81 1.86
C HIS A 409 1.43 -2.09 1.13
N SER A 410 2.24 -2.58 0.18
CA SER A 410 1.96 -3.88 -0.43
C SER A 410 2.05 -4.99 0.64
N LEU A 411 1.07 -5.90 0.62
CA LEU A 411 1.03 -7.09 1.46
C LEU A 411 1.57 -8.33 0.72
N VAL A 412 1.98 -8.21 -0.55
CA VAL A 412 2.50 -9.35 -1.32
C VAL A 412 3.63 -10.06 -0.58
N PRO A 413 4.63 -9.37 0.02
CA PRO A 413 5.67 -10.06 0.77
C PRO A 413 5.19 -10.77 2.04
N VAL A 414 4.15 -10.23 2.71
CA VAL A 414 3.54 -10.88 3.88
C VAL A 414 2.77 -12.14 3.47
N MET A 415 2.04 -12.09 2.35
CA MET A 415 1.23 -13.21 1.87
C MET A 415 2.10 -14.34 1.31
N THR A 416 3.10 -14.00 0.50
CA THR A 416 3.93 -14.96 -0.25
C THR A 416 5.18 -15.41 0.51
N GLY A 417 5.65 -14.61 1.48
CA GLY A 417 6.96 -14.78 2.09
C GLY A 417 8.14 -14.38 1.19
N GLU A 418 7.87 -13.87 -0.02
CA GLU A 418 8.88 -13.47 -0.99
C GLU A 418 9.06 -11.95 -1.07
N GLY A 419 10.29 -11.50 -1.29
CA GLY A 419 10.62 -10.07 -1.37
C GLY A 419 10.85 -9.42 0.00
N THR A 420 10.79 -8.09 0.04
CA THR A 420 11.07 -7.31 1.25
C THR A 420 9.82 -6.56 1.69
N GLN A 421 9.27 -6.93 2.85
CA GLN A 421 8.16 -6.18 3.44
C GLN A 421 8.65 -4.80 3.89
N ARG A 422 8.02 -3.74 3.35
CA ARG A 422 8.29 -2.37 3.80
C ARG A 422 7.82 -2.19 5.24
N LYS A 423 8.65 -1.54 6.05
CA LYS A 423 8.34 -1.24 7.44
C LYS A 423 7.11 -0.31 7.53
N ARG A 424 6.07 -0.75 8.23
CA ARG A 424 4.97 0.11 8.68
C ARG A 424 5.21 0.52 10.12
N ASP A 425 5.32 1.82 10.36
CA ASP A 425 5.52 2.34 11.71
C ASP A 425 4.21 2.48 12.50
N TYR A 426 3.11 2.85 11.86
CA TYR A 426 1.83 3.10 12.52
C TYR A 426 0.63 3.05 11.55
N LEU A 427 -0.57 2.99 12.12
CA LEU A 427 -1.85 3.20 11.45
C LEU A 427 -2.57 4.41 12.06
N LEU A 428 -3.39 5.09 11.26
CA LEU A 428 -4.09 6.31 11.66
C LEU A 428 -5.55 6.25 11.23
N PHE A 429 -6.47 6.62 12.11
CA PHE A 429 -7.91 6.58 11.87
C PHE A 429 -8.58 7.84 12.39
N GLU A 430 -9.56 8.36 11.65
CA GLU A 430 -10.41 9.46 12.09
C GLU A 430 -11.88 9.05 12.19
N ALA A 431 -12.61 9.75 13.06
CA ALA A 431 -14.04 9.60 13.28
C ALA A 431 -14.73 10.96 13.23
N HIS A 432 -15.51 11.19 12.17
CA HIS A 432 -16.26 12.43 11.96
C HIS A 432 -17.78 12.26 12.09
N GLU A 433 -18.29 11.03 12.14
CA GLU A 433 -19.72 10.72 12.23
C GLU A 433 -20.07 9.92 13.50
N ARG A 434 -20.70 10.58 14.47
CA ARG A 434 -21.40 9.95 15.61
C ARG A 434 -22.79 10.57 15.76
N HIS A 435 -23.77 9.84 16.29
CA HIS A 435 -25.08 10.43 16.62
C HIS A 435 -24.87 11.59 17.61
N GLY A 436 -25.41 12.76 17.26
CA GLY A 436 -25.22 14.04 17.96
C GLY A 436 -24.03 14.87 17.46
N GLY A 437 -23.19 14.31 16.59
CA GLY A 437 -21.99 14.99 16.15
C GLY A 437 -20.99 15.22 17.29
N PRO A 438 -19.77 15.63 16.94
CA PRO A 438 -18.72 15.87 17.90
C PRO A 438 -18.98 16.98 18.93
N ASP A 439 -19.96 17.85 18.67
CA ASP A 439 -20.25 19.01 19.50
C ASP A 439 -21.31 18.70 20.59
N GLU A 440 -22.05 17.58 20.48
CA GLU A 440 -23.06 17.18 21.47
C GLU A 440 -22.51 16.20 22.53
N ASP A 441 -21.53 15.36 22.20
CA ASP A 441 -20.80 14.51 23.16
C ASP A 441 -19.32 14.90 23.22
N GLN A 442 -18.95 15.63 24.27
CA GLN A 442 -17.56 16.05 24.49
C GLN A 442 -16.62 14.85 24.73
N ARG A 443 -17.11 13.64 24.99
CA ARG A 443 -16.29 12.41 25.06
C ARG A 443 -16.37 11.56 23.79
N ALA A 444 -16.75 12.14 22.64
CA ALA A 444 -16.65 11.45 21.36
C ALA A 444 -15.18 11.28 20.92
N PRO A 445 -14.74 10.08 20.51
CA PRO A 445 -13.44 9.88 19.86
C PRO A 445 -13.32 10.70 18.57
N ARG A 446 -12.13 11.23 18.28
CA ARG A 446 -11.83 12.05 17.09
C ARG A 446 -10.88 11.36 16.14
N TRP A 447 -9.78 10.85 16.68
CA TRP A 447 -8.79 10.11 15.93
C TRP A 447 -8.05 9.15 16.83
N ALA A 448 -7.47 8.12 16.22
CA ALA A 448 -6.63 7.14 16.89
C ALA A 448 -5.38 6.86 16.06
N ILE A 449 -4.26 6.62 16.73
CA ILE A 449 -3.01 6.15 16.13
C ILE A 449 -2.57 4.86 16.82
N ILE A 450 -2.20 3.86 16.02
CA ILE A 450 -1.71 2.55 16.48
C ILE A 450 -0.25 2.42 16.05
N ARG A 451 0.67 2.23 16.99
CA ARG A 451 2.09 1.96 16.73
C ARG A 451 2.51 0.76 17.55
N GLY A 452 2.92 -0.34 16.91
CA GLY A 452 3.25 -1.56 17.65
C GLY A 452 2.01 -2.10 18.37
N ASN A 453 2.06 -2.21 19.70
CA ASN A 453 0.93 -2.65 20.51
C ASN A 453 0.19 -1.49 21.18
N GLU A 454 0.70 -0.27 21.04
CA GLU A 454 0.16 0.89 21.70
C GLU A 454 -0.81 1.65 20.80
N LYS A 455 -1.95 2.04 21.38
CA LYS A 455 -2.99 2.80 20.70
C LYS A 455 -3.36 4.03 21.51
N LEU A 456 -3.21 5.20 20.91
CA LEU A 456 -3.62 6.48 21.49
C LEU A 456 -4.93 6.92 20.83
N ILE A 457 -5.93 7.26 21.64
CA ILE A 457 -7.22 7.83 21.20
C ILE A 457 -7.34 9.25 21.73
N LYS A 458 -7.69 10.19 20.84
CA LYS A 458 -8.04 11.57 21.18
C LYS A 458 -9.55 11.75 21.20
N PHE A 459 -10.04 12.51 22.18
CA PHE A 459 -11.46 12.81 22.33
C PHE A 459 -11.77 14.29 22.14
N ALA A 460 -13.04 14.60 21.87
CA ALA A 460 -13.52 15.96 21.58
C ALA A 460 -13.26 16.97 22.71
N ASN A 461 -13.30 16.54 23.97
CA ASN A 461 -12.98 17.36 25.15
C ASN A 461 -11.48 17.63 25.33
N GLY A 462 -10.64 17.03 24.49
CA GLY A 462 -9.20 17.19 24.53
C GLY A 462 -8.46 16.10 25.29
N ASP A 463 -9.12 15.21 26.05
CA ASP A 463 -8.36 14.17 26.75
C ASP A 463 -7.83 13.11 25.79
N LEU A 464 -6.83 12.38 26.30
CA LEU A 464 -6.16 11.29 25.64
C LEU A 464 -6.35 10.01 26.45
N GLU A 465 -6.53 8.88 25.77
CA GLU A 465 -6.42 7.56 26.37
C GLU A 465 -5.40 6.73 25.59
N LEU A 466 -4.43 6.16 26.30
CA LEU A 466 -3.42 5.28 25.74
C LEU A 466 -3.69 3.85 26.22
N TYR A 467 -3.71 2.90 25.30
CA TYR A 467 -3.95 1.48 25.57
C TYR A 467 -2.77 0.64 25.11
N ASP A 468 -2.53 -0.47 25.80
CA ASP A 468 -1.66 -1.56 25.35
C ASP A 468 -2.55 -2.72 24.87
N LEU A 469 -2.65 -2.89 23.55
CA LEU A 469 -3.52 -3.87 22.92
C LEU A 469 -3.06 -5.32 23.13
N GLN A 470 -1.80 -5.54 23.52
CA GLN A 470 -1.30 -6.88 23.81
C GLN A 470 -1.83 -7.39 25.15
N SER A 471 -1.87 -6.52 26.17
CA SER A 471 -2.36 -6.88 27.51
C SER A 471 -3.85 -6.56 27.73
N ASP A 472 -4.42 -5.66 26.93
CA ASP A 472 -5.82 -5.23 26.99
C ASP A 472 -6.42 -4.99 25.60
N SER A 473 -6.60 -6.07 24.83
CA SER A 473 -7.25 -6.02 23.50
C SER A 473 -8.70 -5.51 23.54
N ALA A 474 -9.32 -5.49 24.72
CA ALA A 474 -10.68 -5.00 24.94
C ALA A 474 -10.73 -3.51 25.30
N GLU A 475 -9.58 -2.82 25.44
CA GLU A 475 -9.47 -1.39 25.73
C GLU A 475 -10.34 -0.95 26.93
N ARG A 476 -10.28 -1.70 28.01
CA ARG A 476 -11.04 -1.46 29.25
C ARG A 476 -10.23 -0.64 30.26
N ARG A 477 -8.91 -0.60 30.14
CA ARG A 477 -7.99 -0.05 31.15
C ARG A 477 -6.94 0.83 30.49
N PRO A 478 -7.22 2.13 30.28
CA PRO A 478 -6.21 3.05 29.76
C PRO A 478 -5.01 3.13 30.71
N LEU A 479 -3.82 3.26 30.14
CA LEU A 479 -2.57 3.46 30.85
C LEU A 479 -2.55 4.83 31.54
N ASP A 480 -1.98 4.86 32.74
CA ASP A 480 -1.79 6.10 33.51
C ASP A 480 -0.74 7.01 32.83
N LEU A 481 -1.20 8.09 32.20
CA LEU A 481 -0.37 9.08 31.51
C LEU A 481 0.47 9.94 32.47
N GLY A 482 0.18 9.93 33.78
CA GLY A 482 1.01 10.58 34.79
C GLY A 482 2.38 9.91 34.96
N LYS A 483 2.54 8.67 34.49
CA LYS A 483 3.84 7.98 34.45
C LYS A 483 4.67 8.50 33.29
N SER A 484 5.93 8.89 33.58
CA SER A 484 6.79 9.61 32.62
C SER A 484 6.97 8.92 31.27
N ASN A 485 7.03 7.58 31.23
CA ASN A 485 7.16 6.83 29.98
C ASN A 485 5.87 6.84 29.15
N HIS A 486 4.70 6.67 29.77
CA HIS A 486 3.41 6.69 29.07
C HIS A 486 3.06 8.10 28.58
N GLY A 487 3.30 9.12 29.41
CA GLY A 487 3.09 10.52 29.00
C GLY A 487 3.95 10.89 27.80
N LYS A 488 5.24 10.56 27.81
CA LYS A 488 6.14 10.79 26.66
C LYS A 488 5.67 10.05 25.41
N LEU A 489 5.27 8.79 25.54
CA LEU A 489 4.77 8.02 24.41
C LEU A 489 3.49 8.63 23.83
N ALA A 490 2.55 9.06 24.68
CA ALA A 490 1.35 9.76 24.25
C ALA A 490 1.67 11.07 23.50
N ASP A 491 2.61 11.87 24.02
CA ASP A 491 3.06 13.12 23.36
C ASP A 491 3.70 12.84 21.99
N GLU A 492 4.52 11.79 21.89
CA GLU A 492 5.14 11.36 20.64
C GLU A 492 4.08 10.93 19.61
N LEU A 493 3.15 10.07 20.01
CA LEU A 493 2.08 9.57 19.15
C LEU A 493 1.13 10.67 18.71
N GLN A 494 0.77 11.59 19.61
CA GLN A 494 -0.04 12.75 19.26
C GLN A 494 0.68 13.66 18.26
N SER A 495 1.97 13.94 18.49
CA SER A 495 2.79 14.75 17.58
C SER A 495 2.86 14.12 16.19
N LEU A 496 2.98 12.79 16.13
CA LEU A 496 2.99 12.04 14.89
C LEU A 496 1.64 12.11 14.15
N ALA A 497 0.53 11.89 14.85
CA ALA A 497 -0.81 12.00 14.27
C ALA A 497 -1.06 13.39 13.66
N ILE A 498 -0.73 14.46 14.39
CA ILE A 498 -0.88 15.86 13.92
C ILE A 498 -0.01 16.11 12.67
N LYS A 499 1.21 15.55 12.65
CA LYS A 499 2.12 15.68 11.51
C LYS A 499 1.54 15.02 10.25
N GLU A 500 0.91 13.85 10.39
CA GLU A 500 0.23 13.13 9.29
C GLU A 500 -1.08 13.80 8.88
N GLY A 501 -1.70 14.56 9.78
CA GLY A 501 -2.70 15.54 9.39
C GLY A 501 -4.10 15.36 9.95
N VAL A 502 -4.24 14.62 11.05
CA VAL A 502 -5.46 14.67 11.86
C VAL A 502 -5.74 16.10 12.33
N GLU A 503 -7.01 16.36 12.66
CA GLU A 503 -7.50 17.68 13.15
C GLU A 503 -7.38 18.81 12.12
N ARG A 504 -7.12 18.50 10.85
CA ARG A 504 -7.17 19.48 9.77
C ARG A 504 -8.60 19.65 9.27
N GLY A 505 -8.88 20.83 8.70
CA GLY A 505 -10.24 21.19 8.28
C GLY A 505 -10.76 20.31 7.12
N PRO A 506 -12.08 20.31 6.86
CA PRO A 506 -12.79 19.40 5.93
C PRO A 506 -12.43 19.53 4.44
N TRP A 507 -11.44 20.35 4.09
CA TRP A 507 -10.92 20.51 2.72
C TRP A 507 -9.49 20.00 2.57
N TYR A 508 -8.92 19.44 3.64
CA TYR A 508 -7.58 18.90 3.68
C TYR A 508 -7.59 17.49 3.07
N SER A 509 -7.32 17.39 1.78
CA SER A 509 -7.29 16.13 1.04
C SER A 509 -6.18 16.14 0.01
N HIS A 510 -5.63 14.98 -0.30
CA HIS A 510 -4.56 14.86 -1.29
C HIS A 510 -5.05 15.39 -2.66
N ASN A 511 -4.12 15.91 -3.47
CA ASN A 511 -4.38 16.33 -4.84
C ASN A 511 -3.30 15.79 -5.78
N TYR A 512 -3.62 15.66 -7.07
CA TYR A 512 -2.61 15.29 -8.08
C TYR A 512 -2.05 16.55 -8.73
N ALA A 513 -0.72 16.55 -8.92
CA ALA A 513 -0.04 17.63 -9.62
C ALA A 513 0.97 17.07 -10.62
N VAL A 514 1.07 17.70 -11.79
CA VAL A 514 2.02 17.31 -12.82
C VAL A 514 2.88 18.51 -13.20
N TRP A 515 4.18 18.30 -13.26
CA TRP A 515 5.13 19.30 -13.73
C TRP A 515 4.83 19.69 -15.17
N ALA A 516 4.71 21.00 -15.42
CA ALA A 516 4.49 21.60 -16.72
C ALA A 516 5.51 22.71 -17.05
N GLY A 517 6.48 22.93 -16.18
CA GLY A 517 7.52 23.92 -16.37
C GLY A 517 8.51 23.53 -17.47
N LYS A 518 9.09 24.55 -18.11
CA LYS A 518 10.17 24.40 -19.08
C LYS A 518 11.50 24.16 -18.36
N PRO A 519 12.55 23.66 -19.06
CA PRO A 519 13.90 23.59 -18.49
C PRO A 519 14.32 24.93 -17.86
N GLY A 520 14.86 24.88 -16.63
CA GLY A 520 15.25 26.07 -15.86
C GLY A 520 14.11 26.84 -15.18
N ALA A 521 12.86 26.42 -15.32
CA ALA A 521 11.73 27.02 -14.61
C ALA A 521 11.81 26.77 -13.09
N ALA A 522 11.24 27.67 -12.29
CA ALA A 522 11.30 27.57 -10.84
C ALA A 522 10.41 26.43 -10.33
N PHE A 523 10.99 25.48 -9.59
CA PHE A 523 10.30 24.27 -9.13
C PHE A 523 9.20 24.54 -8.10
N ASP A 524 9.33 25.62 -7.33
CA ASP A 524 8.39 26.08 -6.30
C ASP A 524 7.32 27.03 -6.85
N ASP A 525 7.44 27.48 -8.10
CA ASP A 525 6.45 28.36 -8.72
C ASP A 525 5.27 27.55 -9.25
N LYS A 526 4.08 27.87 -8.71
CA LYS A 526 2.79 27.29 -9.09
C LYS A 526 2.50 27.34 -10.59
N ALA A 527 2.97 28.35 -11.31
CA ALA A 527 2.72 28.49 -12.75
C ALA A 527 3.36 27.35 -13.56
N ASN A 528 4.34 26.64 -12.97
CA ASN A 528 5.03 25.52 -13.57
C ASN A 528 4.42 24.16 -13.21
N TRP A 529 3.33 24.14 -12.45
CA TRP A 529 2.58 22.94 -12.10
C TRP A 529 1.16 23.00 -12.63
N LYS A 530 0.66 21.85 -13.09
CA LYS A 530 -0.76 21.64 -13.38
C LYS A 530 -1.37 20.83 -12.25
N GLY A 531 -2.26 21.46 -11.49
CA GLY A 531 -2.98 20.87 -10.37
C GLY A 531 -4.15 21.78 -9.94
N PRO A 532 -5.01 21.31 -9.04
CA PRO A 532 -6.24 22.02 -8.68
C PRO A 532 -6.02 23.27 -7.80
N GLU A 533 -4.85 23.43 -7.16
CA GLU A 533 -4.62 24.53 -6.21
C GLU A 533 -3.85 25.72 -6.80
N SER A 534 -4.24 26.93 -6.40
CA SER A 534 -3.64 28.19 -6.86
C SER A 534 -2.40 28.64 -6.07
N HIS A 535 -1.81 27.78 -5.24
CA HIS A 535 -0.77 28.17 -4.26
C HIS A 535 0.63 27.57 -4.50
N GLY A 536 0.80 26.66 -5.47
CA GLY A 536 2.10 26.01 -5.75
C GLY A 536 2.26 24.69 -5.00
N PRO A 537 3.47 24.09 -5.01
CA PRO A 537 3.73 22.82 -4.35
C PRO A 537 3.18 22.78 -2.93
N SER A 538 2.41 21.74 -2.65
CA SER A 538 1.70 21.54 -1.39
C SER A 538 2.07 20.18 -0.82
N GLN A 539 2.15 20.11 0.51
CA GLN A 539 2.40 18.87 1.25
C GLN A 539 1.34 17.78 1.02
N LEU A 540 0.26 18.09 0.31
CA LEU A 540 -0.82 17.18 -0.07
C LEU A 540 -0.75 16.71 -1.52
N TRP A 541 0.23 17.17 -2.29
CA TRP A 541 0.31 16.83 -3.70
C TRP A 541 1.02 15.50 -3.92
N SER A 542 0.32 14.57 -4.56
CA SER A 542 0.91 13.45 -5.29
C SER A 542 1.43 14.02 -6.61
N ALA A 543 2.69 14.43 -6.59
CA ALA A 543 3.31 15.21 -7.66
C ALA A 543 4.15 14.34 -8.60
N VAL A 544 4.06 14.59 -9.90
CA VAL A 544 4.85 13.87 -10.91
C VAL A 544 5.64 14.85 -11.78
N VAL A 545 6.96 14.66 -11.82
CA VAL A 545 7.90 15.33 -12.73
C VAL A 545 8.25 14.36 -13.84
N ASN A 546 7.59 14.49 -14.98
CA ASN A 546 7.79 13.61 -16.12
C ASN A 546 8.32 14.37 -17.35
N ASN A 547 9.46 13.94 -17.87
CA ASN A 547 9.97 14.43 -19.15
C ASN A 547 9.41 13.59 -20.32
N LYS A 548 8.47 14.20 -21.05
CA LYS A 548 7.87 13.63 -22.27
C LYS A 548 8.55 14.08 -23.56
N SER A 549 9.63 14.87 -23.48
CA SER A 549 10.40 15.31 -24.65
C SER A 549 11.56 14.36 -24.94
N ASP A 550 12.03 14.37 -26.19
CA ASP A 550 13.19 13.60 -26.67
C ASP A 550 14.55 14.15 -26.18
N THR A 551 14.55 15.35 -25.58
CA THR A 551 15.74 15.96 -24.99
C THR A 551 15.75 15.83 -23.47
N PRO A 552 16.91 15.60 -22.84
CA PRO A 552 17.02 15.64 -21.38
C PRO A 552 16.55 16.98 -20.79
N SER A 553 15.84 16.94 -19.68
CA SER A 553 15.38 18.13 -18.96
C SER A 553 16.01 18.19 -17.57
N THR A 554 16.41 19.39 -17.15
CA THR A 554 16.89 19.64 -15.79
C THR A 554 16.09 20.76 -15.16
N VAL A 555 15.63 20.53 -13.92
CA VAL A 555 14.96 21.50 -13.06
C VAL A 555 15.64 21.53 -11.70
N GLN A 556 15.62 22.69 -11.03
CA GLN A 556 16.26 22.88 -9.74
C GLN A 556 15.23 23.27 -8.68
N VAL A 557 15.34 22.65 -7.50
CA VAL A 557 14.60 23.03 -6.29
C VAL A 557 15.17 24.35 -5.77
N ASN A 558 14.39 25.43 -5.77
CA ASN A 558 14.90 26.75 -5.33
C ASN A 558 14.64 27.04 -3.85
N ASN A 559 13.59 26.43 -3.30
CA ASN A 559 13.14 26.62 -1.92
C ASN A 559 12.79 25.28 -1.29
N ASN A 560 12.71 25.24 0.04
CA ASN A 560 12.21 24.05 0.74
C ASN A 560 10.81 23.71 0.22
N THR A 561 10.67 22.53 -0.35
CA THR A 561 9.46 22.08 -1.04
C THR A 561 9.00 20.77 -0.46
N THR A 562 7.71 20.66 -0.14
CA THR A 562 7.12 19.47 0.48
C THR A 562 5.93 19.00 -0.35
N PHE A 563 5.86 17.68 -0.53
CA PHE A 563 4.79 16.92 -1.17
C PHE A 563 4.33 15.81 -0.22
N ILE A 564 3.16 15.21 -0.48
CA ILE A 564 2.84 13.91 0.14
C ILE A 564 3.64 12.82 -0.56
N GLY A 565 3.69 12.88 -1.90
CA GLY A 565 4.49 12.01 -2.74
C GLY A 565 5.08 12.78 -3.92
N LEU A 566 6.32 12.48 -4.28
CA LEU A 566 6.95 13.03 -5.49
C LEU A 566 7.54 11.91 -6.34
N GLU A 567 7.09 11.80 -7.59
CA GLU A 567 7.68 10.93 -8.59
C GLU A 567 8.52 11.73 -9.60
N VAL A 568 9.71 11.25 -9.91
CA VAL A 568 10.53 11.76 -11.03
C VAL A 568 10.76 10.64 -12.03
N ARG A 569 10.39 10.88 -13.30
CA ARG A 569 10.56 9.91 -14.40
C ARG A 569 10.80 10.59 -15.74
N GLY A 570 11.25 9.80 -16.73
CA GLY A 570 11.47 10.29 -18.09
C GLY A 570 10.97 9.27 -19.11
N ASP A 571 9.79 9.52 -19.68
CA ASP A 571 9.15 8.60 -20.65
C ASP A 571 9.93 8.51 -21.98
N GLN A 572 10.64 9.57 -22.38
CA GLN A 572 11.36 9.65 -23.66
C GLN A 572 12.85 9.95 -23.47
N ALA A 573 13.17 10.90 -22.61
CA ALA A 573 14.53 11.26 -22.25
C ALA A 573 14.62 11.56 -20.75
N ARG A 574 15.85 11.69 -20.24
CA ARG A 574 16.08 11.85 -18.81
C ARG A 574 15.41 13.10 -18.24
N SER A 575 14.76 12.96 -17.08
CA SER A 575 14.27 14.05 -16.25
C SER A 575 15.14 14.17 -15.00
N THR A 576 15.81 15.30 -14.80
CA THR A 576 16.71 15.53 -13.67
C THR A 576 16.16 16.63 -12.77
N VAL A 577 15.97 16.31 -11.49
CA VAL A 577 15.70 17.29 -10.42
C VAL A 577 16.96 17.50 -9.59
N VAL A 578 17.46 18.73 -9.54
CA VAL A 578 18.65 19.12 -8.77
C VAL A 578 18.21 19.70 -7.43
N VAL A 579 18.77 19.20 -6.33
CA VAL A 579 18.53 19.71 -4.97
C VAL A 579 19.81 20.37 -4.45
N PRO A 580 19.95 21.70 -4.59
CA PRO A 580 21.16 22.43 -4.21
C PRO A 580 21.32 22.57 -2.69
N ASN A 581 22.50 23.01 -2.26
CA ASN A 581 22.79 23.41 -0.88
C ASN A 581 21.67 24.26 -0.27
N ASP A 582 21.47 24.10 1.03
CA ASP A 582 20.48 24.83 1.84
C ASP A 582 18.99 24.62 1.47
N THR A 583 18.70 23.75 0.50
CA THR A 583 17.33 23.38 0.15
C THR A 583 16.96 21.97 0.62
N LYS A 584 15.66 21.78 0.87
CA LYS A 584 15.06 20.50 1.26
C LYS A 584 13.96 20.13 0.29
N LEU A 585 14.05 18.93 -0.27
CA LEU A 585 12.98 18.30 -1.02
C LEU A 585 12.36 17.20 -0.15
N THR A 586 11.10 17.36 0.21
CA THR A 586 10.40 16.44 1.12
C THR A 586 9.22 15.79 0.40
N GLY A 587 9.12 14.47 0.47
CA GLY A 587 7.91 13.71 0.16
C GLY A 587 7.52 12.96 1.43
N THR A 588 6.49 13.41 2.15
CA THR A 588 6.21 12.92 3.50
C THR A 588 5.99 11.42 3.52
N ASN A 589 5.22 10.88 2.57
CA ASN A 589 5.04 9.45 2.40
C ASN A 589 6.14 8.86 1.51
N GLU A 590 6.45 9.50 0.39
CA GLU A 590 7.39 8.90 -0.57
C GLU A 590 8.08 9.94 -1.46
N ILE A 591 9.35 9.68 -1.76
CA ILE A 591 9.99 10.19 -2.99
C ILE A 591 10.38 8.99 -3.85
N ARG A 592 9.94 9.00 -5.10
CA ARG A 592 10.05 7.88 -6.02
C ARG A 592 10.76 8.29 -7.30
N LEU A 593 11.77 7.54 -7.69
CA LEU A 593 12.42 7.65 -8.99
C LEU A 593 12.06 6.42 -9.82
N ARG A 594 11.64 6.65 -11.06
CA ARG A 594 11.36 5.61 -12.05
C ARG A 594 12.25 5.77 -13.26
N SER A 595 12.15 4.83 -14.20
CA SER A 595 12.98 4.81 -15.40
C SER A 595 13.07 6.19 -16.07
N GLY A 596 14.29 6.59 -16.44
CA GLY A 596 14.58 7.92 -17.00
C GLY A 596 14.53 9.07 -15.98
N GLY A 597 14.15 8.83 -14.73
CA GLY A 597 14.17 9.81 -13.64
C GLY A 597 15.52 9.89 -12.94
N GLN A 598 15.93 11.11 -12.58
CA GLN A 598 17.13 11.36 -11.79
C GLN A 598 16.87 12.44 -10.73
N ILE A 599 17.28 12.19 -9.50
CA ILE A 599 17.54 13.25 -8.51
C ILE A 599 19.05 13.39 -8.35
N ARG A 600 19.54 14.63 -8.40
CA ARG A 600 20.94 14.97 -8.12
C ARG A 600 21.00 15.88 -6.90
N LEU A 601 21.57 15.39 -5.81
CA LEU A 601 21.87 16.23 -4.65
C LEU A 601 23.15 17.02 -4.94
N SER A 602 23.09 18.34 -4.81
CA SER A 602 24.24 19.25 -4.89
C SER A 602 24.45 19.92 -3.53
N GLY A 603 24.55 19.05 -2.52
CA GLY A 603 24.68 19.28 -1.08
C GLY A 603 23.38 19.67 -0.35
N GLY A 604 22.24 19.63 -1.04
CA GLY A 604 20.91 19.73 -0.46
C GLY A 604 20.46 18.48 0.30
N GLN A 605 19.19 18.48 0.72
CA GLN A 605 18.60 17.39 1.49
C GLN A 605 17.36 16.81 0.81
N MET A 606 17.24 15.49 0.84
CA MET A 606 16.04 14.75 0.42
C MET A 606 15.46 14.03 1.63
N LEU A 607 14.16 14.19 1.90
CA LEU A 607 13.53 13.68 3.11
C LEU A 607 12.22 12.94 2.81
N SER A 608 12.01 11.82 3.48
CA SER A 608 10.71 11.16 3.61
C SER A 608 10.50 10.66 5.04
N ASN A 609 9.25 10.64 5.51
CA ASN A 609 8.92 10.00 6.79
C ASN A 609 8.81 8.48 6.65
N ARG A 610 8.64 7.96 5.43
CA ARG A 610 8.55 6.53 5.19
C ARG A 610 9.72 6.07 4.33
N TRP A 611 9.70 6.28 3.02
CA TRP A 611 10.78 5.78 2.17
C TRP A 611 11.07 6.61 0.93
N ILE A 612 12.25 6.35 0.38
CA ILE A 612 12.72 6.82 -0.91
C ILE A 612 13.01 5.60 -1.78
N ASP A 613 12.41 5.55 -2.97
CA ASP A 613 12.52 4.42 -3.90
C ASP A 613 13.28 4.84 -5.16
N VAL A 614 14.43 4.23 -5.41
CA VAL A 614 15.19 4.37 -6.65
C VAL A 614 14.90 3.15 -7.50
N GLY A 615 13.87 3.25 -8.35
CA GLY A 615 13.43 2.15 -9.21
C GLY A 615 14.36 1.85 -10.38
N ASP A 616 14.06 0.78 -11.12
CA ASP A 616 14.84 0.35 -12.27
C ASP A 616 15.01 1.45 -13.32
N GLY A 617 16.23 1.58 -13.85
CA GLY A 617 16.58 2.62 -14.83
C GLY A 617 16.61 4.05 -14.28
N ALA A 618 16.34 4.24 -12.98
CA ALA A 618 16.39 5.54 -12.30
C ALA A 618 17.77 5.80 -11.65
N ARG A 619 18.07 7.07 -11.34
CA ARG A 619 19.36 7.47 -10.76
C ARG A 619 19.21 8.43 -9.58
N LEU A 620 19.85 8.12 -8.47
CA LEU A 620 20.10 9.05 -7.38
C LEU A 620 21.60 9.36 -7.34
N THR A 621 21.95 10.63 -7.49
CA THR A 621 23.33 11.05 -7.76
C THR A 621 23.77 12.24 -6.90
N GLY A 622 25.07 12.48 -6.83
CA GLY A 622 25.62 13.70 -6.24
C GLY A 622 26.04 13.55 -4.78
N SER A 623 26.06 14.66 -4.06
CA SER A 623 26.46 14.75 -2.65
C SER A 623 25.36 15.39 -1.81
N GLY A 624 25.10 14.95 -0.59
CA GLY A 624 24.09 15.57 0.27
C GLY A 624 23.57 14.66 1.37
N LYS A 625 22.42 15.04 1.95
CA LYS A 625 21.79 14.30 3.04
C LYS A 625 20.45 13.69 2.60
N ILE A 626 20.24 12.44 2.94
CA ILE A 626 18.99 11.72 2.79
C ILE A 626 18.46 11.41 4.19
N VAL A 627 17.17 11.61 4.42
CA VAL A 627 16.48 11.21 5.65
C VAL A 627 15.30 10.33 5.28
N GLY A 628 15.23 9.13 5.84
CA GLY A 628 14.26 8.08 5.48
C GLY A 628 14.94 6.84 4.91
N ASP A 629 14.21 5.73 4.88
CA ASP A 629 14.72 4.47 4.37
C ASP A 629 14.87 4.52 2.84
N LEU A 630 16.02 4.09 2.34
CA LEU A 630 16.37 4.15 0.92
C LEU A 630 16.36 2.75 0.30
N TYR A 631 15.42 2.52 -0.61
CA TYR A 631 15.31 1.28 -1.39
C TYR A 631 15.88 1.53 -2.78
N ASN A 632 16.90 0.75 -3.16
CA ASN A 632 17.57 0.89 -4.46
C ASN A 632 17.40 -0.38 -5.29
N ARG A 633 16.75 -0.23 -6.45
CA ARG A 633 16.75 -1.15 -7.61
C ARG A 633 17.43 -0.55 -8.84
N GLY A 634 17.52 0.77 -8.91
CA GLY A 634 18.23 1.50 -9.96
C GLY A 634 19.68 1.75 -9.60
N GLN A 635 20.12 3.00 -9.80
CA GLN A 635 21.48 3.40 -9.53
C GLN A 635 21.57 4.47 -8.44
N VAL A 636 22.40 4.22 -7.43
CA VAL A 636 22.88 5.23 -6.48
C VAL A 636 24.33 5.53 -6.82
N ALA A 637 24.66 6.81 -7.06
CA ALA A 637 26.01 7.23 -7.41
C ALA A 637 26.44 8.48 -6.62
N PRO A 638 27.10 8.32 -5.46
CA PRO A 638 27.68 9.44 -4.76
C PRO A 638 28.75 10.11 -5.64
N GLU A 639 28.62 11.42 -5.87
CA GLU A 639 29.59 12.20 -6.67
C GLU A 639 30.24 13.26 -5.78
N LEU A 640 31.56 13.42 -5.87
CA LEU A 640 32.27 14.51 -5.20
C LEU A 640 31.62 15.85 -5.57
N SER A 641 31.37 16.70 -4.57
CA SER A 641 30.86 18.04 -4.83
C SER A 641 31.87 18.79 -5.71
N ALA A 642 31.39 19.54 -6.69
CA ALA A 642 32.27 20.44 -7.43
C ALA A 642 32.93 21.37 -6.41
N GLN A 643 34.27 21.28 -6.28
CA GLN A 643 35.04 22.23 -5.49
C GLN A 643 34.61 23.64 -5.92
N PRO A 644 34.23 24.54 -4.99
CA PRO A 644 33.76 25.86 -5.38
C PRO A 644 34.83 26.54 -6.23
N GLU A 645 34.45 27.00 -7.43
CA GLU A 645 35.32 27.78 -8.31
C GLU A 645 35.83 29.01 -7.54
N GLY A 646 37.06 28.94 -7.02
CA GLY A 646 37.59 30.00 -6.16
C GLY A 646 38.73 29.63 -5.23
N THR A 647 39.07 28.35 -5.04
CA THR A 647 40.29 27.94 -4.34
C THR A 647 41.51 28.29 -5.18
N LYS A 648 41.93 29.56 -5.08
CA LYS A 648 43.22 30.04 -5.61
C LYS A 648 44.30 29.15 -5.01
N HIS A 649 44.95 28.34 -5.84
CA HIS A 649 46.23 27.73 -5.49
C HIS A 649 47.15 28.81 -4.89
N ALA A 650 47.70 28.56 -3.71
CA ALA A 650 48.63 29.46 -3.06
C ALA A 650 49.75 29.81 -4.05
N LYS A 651 49.86 31.09 -4.43
CA LYS A 651 50.97 31.55 -5.26
C LYS A 651 52.28 31.35 -4.48
N ARG A 652 53.26 30.71 -5.11
CA ARG A 652 54.64 30.58 -4.61
C ARG A 652 55.20 31.97 -4.30
N GLY A 653 55.44 32.25 -3.02
CA GLY A 653 56.22 33.43 -2.61
C GLY A 653 57.72 33.23 -2.85
N PRO A 654 58.54 34.31 -2.94
CA PRO A 654 59.93 34.24 -3.39
C PRO A 654 60.91 33.57 -2.40
N THR A 655 60.46 33.18 -1.20
CA THR A 655 61.36 32.80 -0.09
C THR A 655 61.25 31.34 0.34
N GLY A 656 60.50 30.48 -0.36
CA GLY A 656 60.59 29.04 -0.17
C GLY A 656 60.19 28.49 1.22
N VAL A 657 59.51 29.28 2.05
CA VAL A 657 58.96 28.81 3.34
C VAL A 657 57.44 28.69 3.22
N PHE A 658 56.94 27.47 3.43
CA PHE A 658 55.50 27.22 3.58
C PHE A 658 55.03 27.83 4.90
N GLN A 659 54.30 28.95 4.84
CA GLN A 659 53.42 29.32 5.95
C GLN A 659 52.16 28.47 5.83
N SER A 660 51.99 27.54 6.76
CA SER A 660 50.72 26.84 6.98
C SER A 660 49.69 27.87 7.46
N VAL A 661 48.97 28.49 6.53
CA VAL A 661 47.66 29.02 6.84
C VAL A 661 46.79 27.78 7.05
N ALA A 662 46.48 27.48 8.31
CA ALA A 662 45.45 26.53 8.66
C ALA A 662 44.10 27.10 8.16
N VAL A 663 43.81 26.89 6.89
CA VAL A 663 42.42 26.85 6.41
C VAL A 663 41.88 25.58 7.04
N GLY A 664 40.91 25.73 7.94
CA GLY A 664 40.26 24.59 8.58
C GLY A 664 39.72 23.64 7.52
N VAL A 665 40.47 22.57 7.24
CA VAL A 665 39.98 21.44 6.45
C VAL A 665 38.98 20.74 7.36
N ALA A 666 37.70 20.92 7.05
CA ALA A 666 36.64 20.18 7.73
C ALA A 666 36.98 18.68 7.66
N PRO A 667 36.76 17.90 8.73
CA PRO A 667 36.97 16.47 8.68
C PRO A 667 36.18 15.91 7.48
N HIS A 668 36.89 15.12 6.64
CA HIS A 668 36.39 14.50 5.41
C HIS A 668 34.95 14.02 5.58
N GLN A 669 34.00 14.76 5.00
CA GLN A 669 32.58 14.45 5.12
C GLN A 669 32.19 13.38 4.12
N PRO A 670 31.22 12.51 4.45
CA PRO A 670 30.69 11.58 3.48
C PRO A 670 30.09 12.33 2.29
N VAL A 671 30.25 11.78 1.09
CA VAL A 671 29.69 12.36 -0.13
C VAL A 671 28.16 12.32 -0.05
N LEU A 672 27.59 11.15 0.23
CA LEU A 672 26.17 10.97 0.47
C LEU A 672 25.95 10.39 1.87
N ARG A 673 25.08 11.02 2.66
CA ARG A 673 24.72 10.55 4.02
C ARG A 673 23.24 10.18 4.09
N VAL A 674 22.93 8.92 4.39
CA VAL A 674 21.58 8.40 4.61
C VAL A 674 21.31 8.28 6.11
N VAL A 675 20.27 8.93 6.59
CA VAL A 675 19.73 8.79 7.95
C VAL A 675 18.48 7.93 7.87
N GLY A 676 18.66 6.62 7.97
CA GLY A 676 17.67 5.58 7.72
C GLY A 676 18.37 4.29 7.29
N ASP A 677 17.61 3.25 6.97
CA ASP A 677 18.14 2.00 6.44
C ASP A 677 18.41 2.11 4.93
N PHE A 678 19.35 1.31 4.42
CA PHE A 678 19.68 1.26 2.99
C PHE A 678 19.54 -0.17 2.46
N TYR A 679 18.59 -0.38 1.55
CA TYR A 679 18.30 -1.66 0.91
C TYR A 679 18.82 -1.64 -0.54
N HIS A 680 19.95 -2.30 -0.77
CA HIS A 680 20.61 -2.41 -2.07
C HIS A 680 20.28 -3.75 -2.74
N GLN A 681 19.19 -3.79 -3.50
CA GLN A 681 18.58 -5.02 -4.00
C GLN A 681 19.38 -5.64 -5.16
N ALA A 682 19.14 -6.91 -5.47
CA ALA A 682 19.92 -7.70 -6.43
C ALA A 682 20.19 -7.03 -7.80
N GLN A 683 19.25 -6.23 -8.31
CA GLN A 683 19.38 -5.58 -9.63
C GLN A 683 20.03 -4.20 -9.59
N ALA A 684 20.27 -3.70 -8.38
CA ALA A 684 20.71 -2.35 -8.14
C ALA A 684 22.20 -2.17 -8.42
N THR A 685 22.58 -0.93 -8.73
CA THR A 685 23.97 -0.52 -8.90
C THR A 685 24.33 0.57 -7.89
N LEU A 686 25.43 0.37 -7.16
CA LEU A 686 26.12 1.42 -6.41
C LEU A 686 27.34 1.82 -7.23
N GLU A 687 27.32 3.01 -7.81
CA GLU A 687 28.44 3.53 -8.60
C GLU A 687 29.26 4.51 -7.75
N VAL A 688 30.53 4.21 -7.53
CA VAL A 688 31.43 5.08 -6.77
C VAL A 688 32.57 5.55 -7.66
N ASP A 689 32.81 6.86 -7.63
CA ASP A 689 33.97 7.46 -8.27
C ASP A 689 35.13 7.52 -7.29
N LEU A 690 36.28 6.94 -7.68
CA LEU A 690 37.52 7.11 -6.94
C LEU A 690 38.08 8.48 -7.29
N GLY A 691 38.02 9.41 -6.34
CA GLY A 691 38.64 10.74 -6.48
C GLY A 691 40.16 10.65 -6.71
N GLU A 692 40.76 11.79 -7.09
CA GLU A 692 42.22 11.87 -7.20
C GLU A 692 42.88 11.52 -5.85
N PRO A 693 43.85 10.60 -5.81
CA PRO A 693 44.54 10.27 -4.57
C PRO A 693 45.25 11.51 -4.04
N ASP A 694 44.92 11.93 -2.81
CA ASP A 694 45.60 13.07 -2.17
C ASP A 694 47.11 12.80 -2.09
N HIS A 695 47.88 13.51 -2.91
CA HIS A 695 49.32 13.34 -3.03
C HIS A 695 50.10 13.81 -1.79
N THR A 696 49.43 14.39 -0.79
CA THR A 696 50.07 14.96 0.40
C THR A 696 50.08 14.01 1.60
N ALA A 697 49.24 12.97 1.61
CA ALA A 697 49.23 11.94 2.64
C ALA A 697 49.66 10.59 2.07
N ILE A 698 50.46 9.86 2.83
CA ILE A 698 50.85 8.49 2.50
C ILE A 698 49.58 7.62 2.50
N GLY A 699 49.04 7.29 1.32
CA GLY A 699 48.25 6.08 1.08
C GLY A 699 46.79 6.02 1.58
N LEU A 700 46.14 7.14 1.90
CA LEU A 700 44.77 7.13 2.44
C LEU A 700 43.88 8.17 1.74
N SER A 701 43.09 7.74 0.77
CA SER A 701 41.90 8.49 0.32
C SER A 701 40.73 8.01 1.19
N THR A 702 40.41 8.78 2.24
CA THR A 702 39.43 8.38 3.27
C THR A 702 38.02 8.91 3.04
N ASP A 703 37.74 9.49 1.88
CA ASP A 703 36.42 10.06 1.61
C ASP A 703 35.40 8.93 1.49
N VAL A 704 34.51 8.84 2.48
CA VAL A 704 33.42 7.85 2.51
C VAL A 704 32.42 8.22 1.43
N ALA A 705 32.26 7.39 0.40
CA ALA A 705 31.31 7.67 -0.68
C ALA A 705 29.86 7.62 -0.17
N LEU A 706 29.50 6.60 0.62
CA LEU A 706 28.17 6.47 1.21
C LEU A 706 28.27 6.15 2.71
N GLN A 707 27.66 6.99 3.54
CA GLN A 707 27.48 6.74 4.97
C GLN A 707 25.99 6.51 5.27
N VAL A 708 25.68 5.46 6.02
CA VAL A 708 24.31 5.10 6.44
C VAL A 708 24.23 5.05 7.96
N GLU A 709 23.24 5.75 8.55
CA GLU A 709 22.99 5.76 9.99
C GLU A 709 21.95 4.72 10.44
N GLY A 710 21.90 3.62 9.71
CA GLY A 710 20.95 2.52 9.88
C GLY A 710 21.60 1.19 9.54
N VAL A 711 20.77 0.22 9.18
CA VAL A 711 21.20 -1.07 8.65
C VAL A 711 21.38 -0.97 7.14
N ILE A 712 22.40 -1.64 6.61
CA ILE A 712 22.58 -1.82 5.17
C ILE A 712 22.32 -3.28 4.81
N THR A 713 21.55 -3.51 3.75
CA THR A 713 21.38 -4.83 3.12
C THR A 713 21.96 -4.78 1.70
N LEU A 714 22.90 -5.68 1.39
CA LEU A 714 23.62 -5.73 0.11
C LEU A 714 23.30 -7.02 -0.65
N GLU A 715 22.84 -6.86 -1.90
CA GLU A 715 22.67 -7.95 -2.87
C GLU A 715 23.15 -7.56 -4.27
N GLY A 716 23.04 -6.29 -4.66
CA GLY A 716 23.32 -5.83 -6.04
C GLY A 716 24.80 -5.70 -6.43
N THR A 717 25.08 -4.78 -7.35
CA THR A 717 26.38 -4.60 -7.98
C THR A 717 27.09 -3.33 -7.51
N LEU A 718 28.36 -3.46 -7.12
CA LEU A 718 29.27 -2.33 -6.92
C LEU A 718 30.02 -2.03 -8.23
N VAL A 719 29.90 -0.82 -8.74
CA VAL A 719 30.69 -0.32 -9.88
C VAL A 719 31.62 0.77 -9.39
N VAL A 720 32.91 0.61 -9.65
CA VAL A 720 33.91 1.61 -9.29
C VAL A 720 34.50 2.20 -10.56
N ARG A 721 34.44 3.53 -10.68
CA ARG A 721 34.99 4.26 -11.82
C ARG A 721 36.17 5.14 -11.37
N PRO A 722 37.17 5.33 -12.23
CA PRO A 722 38.18 6.36 -12.02
C PRO A 722 37.68 7.71 -12.52
N GLN A 723 37.91 8.77 -11.75
CA GLN A 723 37.63 10.14 -12.16
C GLN A 723 38.62 10.51 -13.27
N SER A 724 38.26 10.24 -14.54
CA SER A 724 39.08 10.54 -15.71
C SER A 724 40.46 9.83 -15.72
N LEU A 725 40.56 8.69 -16.42
CA LEU A 725 41.83 8.11 -16.89
C LEU A 725 42.44 8.95 -18.02
N ASP A 726 42.54 10.28 -17.85
CA ASP A 726 43.37 11.06 -18.76
C ASP A 726 44.83 10.70 -18.50
N THR A 727 45.45 10.24 -19.58
CA THR A 727 46.55 9.29 -19.55
C THR A 727 47.81 9.84 -18.86
N GLN A 728 48.39 9.04 -17.96
CA GLN A 728 49.77 9.12 -17.42
C GLN A 728 50.09 9.88 -16.10
N ARG A 729 49.14 10.26 -15.23
CA ARG A 729 49.54 10.88 -13.92
C ARG A 729 48.93 10.39 -12.60
N SER A 730 47.97 9.48 -12.57
CA SER A 730 47.27 9.14 -11.32
C SER A 730 46.96 7.65 -11.19
N ILE A 731 48.00 6.80 -11.16
CA ILE A 731 47.82 5.41 -10.69
C ILE A 731 47.86 5.47 -9.15
N PRO A 732 46.84 4.96 -8.44
CA PRO A 732 46.90 4.73 -7.01
C PRO A 732 48.20 4.03 -6.59
N LYS A 733 48.72 4.27 -5.38
CA LYS A 733 49.92 3.59 -4.87
C LYS A 733 49.54 2.25 -4.25
N ALA A 734 50.42 1.25 -4.30
CA ALA A 734 50.26 0.05 -3.49
C ALA A 734 49.89 0.39 -2.03
N ASP A 735 48.99 -0.40 -1.47
CA ASP A 735 48.40 -0.30 -0.14
C ASP A 735 47.47 0.91 0.09
N SER A 736 47.05 1.58 -0.99
CA SER A 736 46.02 2.62 -0.92
C SER A 736 44.68 1.99 -0.54
N ARG A 737 44.03 2.55 0.48
CA ARG A 737 42.72 2.12 0.99
C ARG A 737 41.65 3.18 0.69
N TYR A 738 40.48 2.71 0.27
CA TYR A 738 39.32 3.52 -0.09
C TYR A 738 38.11 3.00 0.67
N THR A 739 37.52 3.83 1.52
CA THR A 739 36.28 3.48 2.23
C THR A 739 35.10 3.80 1.35
N ILE A 740 34.44 2.78 0.83
CA ILE A 740 33.33 2.94 -0.13
C ILE A 740 32.02 3.18 0.60
N LEU A 741 31.79 2.41 1.65
CA LEU A 741 30.53 2.37 2.37
C LEU A 741 30.79 2.26 3.86
N THR A 742 30.03 2.99 4.68
CA THR A 742 30.01 2.81 6.13
C THR A 742 28.59 2.76 6.67
N SER A 743 28.42 2.03 7.77
CA SER A 743 27.17 1.89 8.51
C SER A 743 27.42 2.12 9.99
N THR A 744 26.55 2.88 10.66
CA THR A 744 26.62 3.05 12.12
C THR A 744 26.06 1.85 12.90
N GLN A 745 25.18 1.04 12.29
CA GLN A 745 24.57 -0.13 12.96
C GLN A 745 25.12 -1.47 12.48
N SER A 746 24.89 -1.84 11.22
CA SER A 746 25.41 -3.08 10.63
C SER A 746 25.25 -3.14 9.11
N ILE A 747 26.17 -3.83 8.44
CA ILE A 747 26.02 -4.28 7.05
C ILE A 747 25.65 -5.77 7.04
N ARG A 748 24.66 -6.14 6.24
CA ARG A 748 24.20 -7.51 5.99
C ARG A 748 24.40 -7.85 4.52
N GLY A 749 25.01 -8.99 4.24
CA GLY A 749 25.31 -9.43 2.88
C GLY A 749 26.57 -8.79 2.28
N GLU A 750 26.81 -9.11 1.02
CA GLU A 750 27.93 -8.64 0.19
C GLU A 750 27.36 -8.26 -1.19
N PHE A 751 28.09 -7.47 -1.99
CA PHE A 751 27.66 -7.23 -3.37
C PHE A 751 27.72 -8.54 -4.17
N ALA A 752 26.65 -8.89 -4.91
CA ALA A 752 26.67 -10.07 -5.78
C ALA A 752 27.72 -9.95 -6.90
N SER A 753 28.05 -8.73 -7.33
CA SER A 753 29.16 -8.50 -8.25
C SER A 753 29.88 -7.18 -7.99
N VAL A 754 31.16 -7.14 -8.34
CA VAL A 754 32.00 -5.95 -8.19
C VAL A 754 32.77 -5.72 -9.49
N SER A 755 32.54 -4.56 -10.11
CA SER A 755 33.24 -4.09 -11.31
C SER A 755 34.27 -3.04 -10.94
N LEU A 756 35.55 -3.37 -11.06
CA LEU A 756 36.66 -2.51 -10.63
C LEU A 756 37.47 -1.97 -11.81
N PRO A 757 38.11 -0.79 -11.68
CA PRO A 757 38.98 -0.26 -12.73
C PRO A 757 40.16 -1.19 -13.02
N PRO A 758 40.63 -1.25 -14.28
CA PRO A 758 41.82 -2.03 -14.63
C PRO A 758 43.08 -1.48 -13.93
N LEU A 759 43.98 -2.37 -13.53
CA LEU A 759 45.22 -2.03 -12.85
C LEU A 759 46.46 -2.35 -13.71
N PRO A 760 47.59 -1.64 -13.49
CA PRO A 760 48.88 -2.02 -14.06
C PRO A 760 49.32 -3.44 -13.64
N PRO A 761 50.22 -4.08 -14.40
CA PRO A 761 50.79 -5.37 -14.01
C PRO A 761 51.42 -5.33 -12.62
N GLY A 762 51.13 -6.34 -11.80
CA GLY A 762 51.67 -6.46 -10.44
C GLY A 762 50.83 -5.82 -9.34
N LEU A 763 49.66 -5.26 -9.65
CA LEU A 763 48.69 -4.75 -8.67
C LEU A 763 47.37 -5.49 -8.79
N ARG A 764 46.66 -5.64 -7.67
CA ARG A 764 45.29 -6.19 -7.62
C ARG A 764 44.43 -5.38 -6.66
N TRP A 765 43.11 -5.49 -6.84
CA TRP A 765 42.14 -4.98 -5.87
C TRP A 765 41.75 -6.09 -4.88
N GLU A 766 41.52 -5.70 -3.64
CA GLU A 766 40.91 -6.51 -2.59
C GLU A 766 39.70 -5.76 -2.03
N VAL A 767 38.58 -6.47 -1.88
CA VAL A 767 37.34 -5.95 -1.29
C VAL A 767 37.19 -6.57 0.09
N GLU A 768 37.15 -5.73 1.13
CA GLU A 768 36.99 -6.15 2.51
C GLU A 768 35.60 -5.73 3.00
N TYR A 769 34.79 -6.72 3.39
CA TYR A 769 33.53 -6.50 4.08
C TYR A 769 33.73 -6.65 5.59
N SER A 770 33.23 -5.68 6.36
CA SER A 770 33.17 -5.76 7.81
C SER A 770 31.73 -5.54 8.29
N LYS A 771 31.49 -5.73 9.59
CA LYS A 771 30.20 -5.41 10.19
C LYS A 771 29.76 -3.96 9.93
N TYR A 772 30.69 -3.03 9.71
CA TYR A 772 30.42 -1.59 9.66
C TYR A 772 30.91 -0.88 8.40
N SER A 773 31.66 -1.55 7.53
CA SER A 773 32.28 -0.89 6.37
C SER A 773 32.54 -1.84 5.20
N VAL A 774 32.60 -1.27 4.00
CA VAL A 774 33.17 -1.88 2.81
C VAL A 774 34.37 -1.05 2.37
N VAL A 775 35.54 -1.69 2.29
CA VAL A 775 36.81 -1.05 1.97
C VAL A 775 37.42 -1.71 0.75
N LEU A 776 37.92 -0.90 -0.19
CA LEU A 776 38.76 -1.35 -1.28
C LEU A 776 40.22 -1.06 -0.96
N THR A 777 41.06 -2.08 -1.06
CA THR A 777 42.51 -1.94 -0.89
C THR A 777 43.18 -2.32 -2.20
N MET A 778 44.14 -1.53 -2.66
CA MET A 778 44.98 -1.91 -3.79
C MET A 778 46.27 -2.55 -3.27
N THR A 779 46.52 -3.82 -3.55
CA THR A 779 47.69 -4.54 -3.02
C THR A 779 48.67 -4.91 -4.14
N THR A 780 49.94 -5.13 -3.78
CA THR A 780 50.90 -5.74 -4.70
C THR A 780 50.57 -7.21 -4.90
N ALA A 781 50.62 -7.68 -6.15
CA ALA A 781 50.57 -9.08 -6.46
C ALA A 781 51.87 -9.72 -5.94
N SER A 782 51.82 -10.37 -4.77
CA SER A 782 52.94 -11.17 -4.31
C SER A 782 53.26 -12.23 -5.36
N SER A 783 54.53 -12.35 -5.74
CA SER A 783 55.02 -13.39 -6.64
C SER A 783 54.99 -14.76 -5.95
N GLU A 784 53.81 -15.30 -5.67
CA GLU A 784 53.62 -16.70 -5.25
C GLU A 784 52.11 -17.01 -5.17
N ARG A 785 51.69 -17.97 -5.98
CA ARG A 785 50.57 -18.89 -5.70
C ARG A 785 51.10 -20.30 -5.86
#